data_AF-A0A7W9X838-F1
#
_entry.id   AF-A0A7W9X838-F1
#
_cell.length_a   1.000
_cell.length_b   1.000
_cell.length_c   1.000
_cell.angle_alpha   90.00
_cell.angle_beta   90.00
_cell.angle_gamma   90.00
#
_symmetry.space_group_name_H-M   'P 1'
#
loop_
_entity.id
_entity.type
_entity.pdbx_description
1 polymer ?
#
loop_
_entity_poly.entity_id
_entity_poly.type
_entity_poly.pdbx_seq_one_letter_code
_entity_poly.pdbx_strand_id
1 'polypeptide(L)'
;MTVKLWATFFCLLFLSFKSNGQFVVSGSVRDSLGKPVSYATVSIVNSRNVIKGYTLTNGTGHFSITLTDSLRNTTLNLSAGSLGYKKKSIVVLPSSSVYDIILSMDTRSLAPVTIKGEQIPIKINGDTITYDAKAYSTPNDRVLEDILKKMPGIRVDDNGKISYNGKSITNLYLDGDNLLDDKYAIGTKNIPNTTVDKVQVLDNHQPINALVGKVYSNQVDINIIFRDSAKIRPLSQAALGAGLPGKYDVMLNTMLFKSNYKAINYIKANNVGLDLSTEVNSFNQSDKLKNLDISPPDDLLSISNIDKPSLPVYRYLFNDNAIVNFNNLVALSKDVKLKLNFYYLHDRQQQNFHSSTITYLPGDTIRYTERQSNRQQPDLLHAGINLNVNKKTYYIDNSFNADVNKQNITGQLNTNGIAENQELNSKVQNFSNDFNYIGSKKDQIFEIHSYLNYIWQPQTLTITPGPDSGFFNTGLPYTGLRQSVNTPSFFTNNNIIFGFANLKFQQLYKIGFSTADENLSSGLVKTSTNGIAQPAIDSAVNDLNWRRYTEYFEGDYNWIAEKFKISMDLPLSFQQIKYSDSGYDYQSAISGLIFNPIINLKVFNGAEDFLGFSYRNITEFGNINDVFAGDILVNFRSLYSNSGTLPKSNSNVLGFNYNFRRGLKLLFLNLVATYTIKNANTISTTILNQNFEQRVILLLANRTNSFKSNLSFSKLLFGLQTTLNAKIGWQFDQTNNIVNNALLGYNSYITSANLNIDSKLTDRIFFKYYAAYTYFELIQKSGQPVAGSYQHLNQLNEKWELNLGAAKNLNLKLIGEFYYNQQVTSNYTKYFFADAVVQYKLVRQKIDLEASILNIGDVNTFDISSVSSYAITNSSYKIQGRIAMLKILFNF
;
A
#
# COMPACT_ATOMS: atom_id res chain seq x y z
N MET A 1 -65.97 32.68 79.09
CA MET A 1 -66.06 34.03 79.68
C MET A 1 -65.01 34.91 79.04
N THR A 2 -65.40 35.65 78.01
CA THR A 2 -65.63 37.11 78.08
C THR A 2 -64.34 37.91 77.95
N VAL A 3 -63.94 38.18 76.70
CA VAL A 3 -63.91 39.51 76.03
C VAL A 3 -63.39 40.73 76.84
N LYS A 4 -62.68 40.52 77.95
CA LYS A 4 -62.20 41.59 78.85
C LYS A 4 -60.71 41.48 79.21
N LEU A 5 -59.92 40.71 78.46
CA LEU A 5 -58.46 40.71 78.55
C LEU A 5 -57.74 41.29 77.31
N TRP A 6 -58.46 41.63 76.25
CA TRP A 6 -57.89 42.14 75.00
C TRP A 6 -57.77 43.68 74.95
N ALA A 7 -58.31 44.41 75.92
CA ALA A 7 -58.20 45.87 76.01
C ALA A 7 -56.98 46.34 76.82
N THR A 8 -56.45 45.50 77.71
CA THR A 8 -55.30 45.83 78.58
C THR A 8 -53.95 45.40 77.98
N PHE A 9 -53.95 44.56 76.95
CA PHE A 9 -52.77 44.28 76.11
C PHE A 9 -52.60 45.30 74.97
N PHE A 10 -53.65 46.09 74.68
CA PHE A 10 -53.63 47.14 73.65
C PHE A 10 -53.07 48.50 74.16
N CYS A 11 -52.81 48.64 75.47
CA CYS A 11 -52.35 49.88 76.09
C CYS A 11 -50.87 49.87 76.54
N LEU A 12 -50.14 48.76 76.35
CA LEU A 12 -48.72 48.62 76.71
C LEU A 12 -47.78 48.51 75.49
N LEU A 13 -48.29 48.77 74.29
CA LEU A 13 -47.56 48.70 73.02
C LEU A 13 -47.17 50.07 72.43
N PHE A 14 -47.33 51.16 73.18
CA PHE A 14 -47.19 52.53 72.66
C PHE A 14 -46.03 53.39 73.19
N LEU A 15 -45.06 52.84 73.93
CA LEU A 15 -43.92 53.64 74.43
C LEU A 15 -42.59 52.89 74.30
N SER A 16 -42.08 52.82 73.07
CA SER A 16 -40.64 52.66 72.75
C SER A 16 -40.37 53.02 71.30
N PHE A 17 -40.62 54.28 70.90
CA PHE A 17 -40.04 54.81 69.66
C PHE A 17 -38.55 55.08 69.89
N LYS A 18 -37.69 54.13 69.49
CA LYS A 18 -36.31 54.49 69.14
C LYS A 18 -36.35 55.15 67.77
N SER A 19 -36.31 56.48 67.76
CA SER A 19 -35.94 57.28 66.59
C SER A 19 -34.53 56.85 66.16
N ASN A 20 -34.43 55.99 65.13
CA ASN A 20 -33.17 55.77 64.45
C ASN A 20 -33.03 56.88 63.41
N GLY A 21 -32.14 57.83 63.66
CA GLY A 21 -31.73 58.80 62.64
C GLY A 21 -31.25 58.05 61.41
N GLN A 22 -31.71 58.46 60.24
CA GLN A 22 -31.18 57.99 58.97
C GLN A 22 -30.59 59.19 58.24
N PHE A 23 -29.42 59.02 57.64
CA PHE A 23 -28.86 60.02 56.76
C PHE A 23 -28.71 59.43 55.36
N VAL A 24 -28.89 60.28 54.36
CA VAL A 24 -28.90 59.88 52.96
C VAL A 24 -27.60 60.33 52.32
N VAL A 25 -26.92 59.39 51.68
CA VAL A 25 -25.79 59.67 50.80
C VAL A 25 -26.30 59.56 49.36
N SER A 26 -26.39 60.70 48.68
CA SER A 26 -26.84 60.77 47.29
C SER A 26 -25.74 61.29 46.38
N GLY A 27 -25.97 61.32 45.07
CA GLY A 27 -24.94 61.72 44.13
C GLY A 27 -25.23 61.39 42.68
N SER A 28 -24.25 61.64 41.81
CA SER A 28 -24.29 61.20 40.41
C SER A 28 -23.05 60.43 40.01
N VAL A 29 -23.21 59.47 39.10
CA VAL A 29 -22.13 58.70 38.48
C VAL A 29 -22.08 59.07 37.00
N ARG A 30 -20.91 59.55 36.56
CA ARG A 30 -20.67 59.98 35.17
C ARG A 30 -19.42 59.33 34.62
N ASP A 31 -19.29 59.26 33.31
CA ASP A 31 -18.06 58.85 32.66
C ASP A 31 -17.06 60.02 32.58
N SER A 32 -15.83 59.73 32.17
CA SER A 32 -14.78 60.73 31.96
C SER A 32 -15.08 61.76 30.86
N LEU A 33 -16.15 61.57 30.06
CA LEU A 33 -16.64 62.49 29.03
C LEU A 33 -17.86 63.30 29.51
N GLY A 34 -18.24 63.16 30.79
CA GLY A 34 -19.34 63.89 31.42
C GLY A 34 -20.73 63.30 31.17
N LYS A 35 -20.86 62.14 30.50
CA LYS A 35 -22.15 61.47 30.28
C LYS A 35 -22.59 60.69 31.52
N PRO A 36 -23.88 60.69 31.86
CA PRO A 36 -24.38 59.91 33.00
C PRO A 36 -24.23 58.40 32.75
N VAL A 37 -23.72 57.67 33.75
CA VAL A 37 -23.63 56.21 33.69
C VAL A 37 -24.88 55.63 34.35
N SER A 38 -25.82 55.17 33.53
CA SER A 38 -27.06 54.55 34.00
C SER A 38 -26.80 53.14 34.54
N TYR A 39 -27.59 52.73 35.55
CA TYR A 39 -27.57 51.41 36.17
C TYR A 39 -26.20 50.96 36.72
N ALA A 40 -25.30 51.88 37.03
CA ALA A 40 -24.06 51.57 37.72
C ALA A 40 -24.36 51.15 39.16
N THR A 41 -23.67 50.11 39.63
CA THR A 41 -23.80 49.64 41.02
C THR A 41 -23.00 50.56 41.93
N VAL A 42 -23.69 51.22 42.86
CA VAL A 42 -23.10 52.09 43.88
C VAL A 42 -23.28 51.43 45.24
N SER A 43 -22.20 51.29 45.99
CA SER A 43 -22.19 50.61 47.29
C SER A 43 -21.37 51.39 48.30
N ILE A 44 -21.81 51.41 49.55
CA ILE A 44 -21.06 51.97 50.67
C ILE A 44 -20.51 50.81 51.49
N VAL A 45 -19.19 50.78 51.66
CA VAL A 45 -18.47 49.73 52.41
C VAL A 45 -17.74 50.35 53.59
N ASN A 46 -17.56 49.57 54.66
CA ASN A 46 -16.71 49.98 55.79
C ASN A 46 -15.23 49.62 55.55
N SER A 47 -14.36 49.95 56.51
CA SER A 47 -12.92 49.63 56.46
C SER A 47 -12.57 48.14 56.31
N ARG A 48 -13.53 47.22 56.56
CA ARG A 48 -13.38 45.77 56.32
C ARG A 48 -14.00 45.31 54.99
N ASN A 49 -14.33 46.24 54.08
CA ASN A 49 -14.99 45.99 52.80
C ASN A 49 -16.39 45.32 52.89
N VAL A 50 -17.07 45.42 54.03
CA VAL A 50 -18.45 44.92 54.19
C VAL A 50 -19.44 45.98 53.72
N ILE A 51 -20.35 45.60 52.81
CA ILE A 51 -21.38 46.49 52.26
C ILE A 51 -22.40 46.84 53.36
N LYS A 52 -22.60 48.14 53.57
CA LYS A 52 -23.58 48.72 54.51
C LYS A 52 -24.83 49.24 53.83
N GLY A 53 -24.73 49.56 52.55
CA GLY A 53 -25.87 49.91 51.70
C GLY A 53 -25.44 49.89 50.24
N TYR A 54 -26.36 49.60 49.33
CA TYR A 54 -26.11 49.64 47.90
C TYR A 54 -27.37 50.05 47.16
N THR A 55 -27.18 50.60 45.96
CA THR A 55 -28.25 50.95 45.04
C THR A 55 -27.71 50.94 43.61
N LEU A 56 -28.59 51.11 42.63
CA LEU A 56 -28.22 51.34 41.24
C LEU A 56 -28.45 52.81 40.89
N THR A 57 -27.63 53.36 40.01
CA THR A 57 -27.93 54.68 39.43
C THR A 57 -29.15 54.59 38.51
N ASN A 58 -29.97 55.63 38.48
CA ASN A 58 -31.12 55.72 37.58
C ASN A 58 -30.69 56.05 36.13
N GLY A 59 -31.65 56.23 35.23
CA GLY A 59 -31.40 56.55 33.81
C GLY A 59 -30.64 57.87 33.58
N THR A 60 -30.60 58.77 34.57
CA THR A 60 -29.84 60.03 34.53
C THR A 60 -28.56 59.98 35.36
N GLY A 61 -28.15 58.79 35.82
CA GLY A 61 -26.89 58.57 36.54
C GLY A 61 -26.93 58.92 38.03
N HIS A 62 -28.09 59.25 38.60
CA HIS A 62 -28.21 59.60 40.02
C HIS A 62 -28.44 58.39 40.91
N PHE A 63 -27.88 58.43 42.13
CA PHE A 63 -28.07 57.42 43.17
C PHE A 63 -28.42 58.07 44.51
N SER A 64 -29.06 57.28 45.38
CA SER A 64 -29.37 57.65 46.76
C SER A 64 -29.36 56.41 47.64
N ILE A 65 -28.57 56.42 48.72
CA ILE A 65 -28.43 55.33 49.68
C ILE A 65 -28.73 55.88 51.07
N THR A 66 -29.75 55.31 51.73
CA THR A 66 -30.10 55.65 53.10
C THR A 66 -29.33 54.76 54.08
N LEU A 67 -28.61 55.37 55.02
CA LEU A 67 -27.82 54.70 56.05
C LEU A 67 -28.33 55.06 57.45
N THR A 68 -28.05 54.19 58.42
CA THR A 68 -28.37 54.44 59.84
C THR A 68 -27.35 55.40 60.48
N ASP A 69 -27.81 56.29 61.38
CA ASP A 69 -26.97 57.34 62.00
C ASP A 69 -25.77 56.81 62.79
N SER A 70 -25.83 55.56 63.28
CA SER A 70 -24.71 54.90 63.95
C SER A 70 -23.46 54.78 63.07
N LEU A 71 -23.59 54.98 61.76
CA LEU A 71 -22.49 54.95 60.80
C LEU A 71 -21.94 56.35 60.45
N ARG A 72 -22.56 57.45 60.91
CA ARG A 72 -22.22 58.84 60.51
C ARG A 72 -20.78 59.25 60.85
N ASN A 73 -20.22 58.72 61.93
CA ASN A 73 -18.86 59.03 62.39
C ASN A 73 -17.86 57.88 62.13
N THR A 74 -18.16 56.97 61.20
CA THR A 74 -17.27 55.87 60.82
C THR A 74 -16.64 56.10 59.46
N THR A 75 -15.42 55.62 59.22
CA THR A 75 -14.78 55.69 57.91
C THR A 75 -15.50 54.75 56.95
N LEU A 76 -16.24 55.33 56.01
CA LEU A 76 -16.96 54.61 54.96
C LEU A 76 -16.39 54.97 53.60
N ASN A 77 -16.38 54.00 52.69
CA ASN A 77 -15.98 54.20 51.31
C ASN A 77 -17.19 53.99 50.41
N LEU A 78 -17.51 54.99 49.60
CA LEU A 78 -18.49 54.89 48.52
C LEU A 78 -17.77 54.36 47.29
N SER A 79 -18.28 53.28 46.71
CA SER A 79 -17.71 52.65 45.53
C SER A 79 -18.75 52.45 44.45
N ALA A 80 -18.44 52.93 43.24
CA ALA A 80 -19.27 52.74 42.06
C ALA A 80 -18.54 51.88 41.02
N GLY A 81 -19.28 50.99 40.36
CA GLY A 81 -18.80 50.16 39.26
C GLY A 81 -19.89 49.88 38.24
N SER A 82 -19.51 49.79 36.97
CA SER A 82 -20.38 49.41 35.86
C SER A 82 -19.57 48.62 34.82
N LEU A 83 -20.24 47.79 34.03
CA LEU A 83 -19.58 46.97 33.00
C LEU A 83 -18.89 47.88 31.97
N GLY A 84 -17.62 47.60 31.67
CA GLY A 84 -16.80 48.42 30.77
C GLY A 84 -16.12 49.64 31.42
N TYR A 85 -16.23 49.80 32.75
CA TYR A 85 -15.59 50.88 33.50
C TYR A 85 -14.75 50.37 34.68
N LYS A 86 -13.67 51.06 35.03
CA LYS A 86 -12.88 50.75 36.23
C LYS A 86 -13.66 51.17 37.46
N LYS A 87 -13.83 50.24 38.40
CA LYS A 87 -14.47 50.50 39.69
C LYS A 87 -13.69 51.60 40.42
N LYS A 88 -14.40 52.64 40.87
CA LYS A 88 -13.82 53.75 41.64
C LYS A 88 -14.37 53.72 43.06
N SER A 89 -13.53 54.09 44.02
CA SER A 89 -13.95 54.23 45.41
C SER A 89 -13.41 55.52 46.01
N ILE A 90 -14.25 56.23 46.76
CA ILE A 90 -13.91 57.47 47.46
C ILE A 90 -14.38 57.38 48.91
N VAL A 91 -13.72 58.12 49.81
CA VAL A 91 -14.09 58.16 51.23
C VAL A 91 -15.32 59.07 51.41
N VAL A 92 -16.30 58.61 52.17
CA VAL A 92 -17.47 59.40 52.60
C VAL A 92 -17.06 60.27 53.78
N LEU A 93 -17.19 61.57 53.63
CA LEU A 93 -16.89 62.57 54.66
C LEU A 93 -18.14 62.89 55.48
N PRO A 94 -18.06 63.03 56.82
CA PRO A 94 -19.22 63.27 57.69
C PRO A 94 -20.01 64.56 57.37
N SER A 95 -19.38 65.54 56.72
CA SER A 95 -19.96 66.85 56.37
C SER A 95 -20.58 66.92 54.97
N SER A 96 -20.45 65.87 54.14
CA SER A 96 -20.98 65.86 52.77
C SER A 96 -22.01 64.76 52.57
N SER A 97 -23.17 65.12 52.04
CA SER A 97 -24.29 64.22 51.72
C SER A 97 -24.42 63.93 50.22
N VAL A 98 -23.68 64.64 49.36
CA VAL A 98 -23.78 64.52 47.90
C VAL A 98 -22.40 64.27 47.29
N TYR A 99 -22.28 63.26 46.43
CA TYR A 99 -21.00 62.85 45.83
C TYR A 99 -21.10 62.63 44.32
N ASP A 100 -20.13 63.15 43.58
CA ASP A 100 -20.00 62.87 42.15
C ASP A 100 -18.84 61.91 41.87
N ILE A 101 -19.16 60.76 41.28
CA ILE A 101 -18.16 59.73 40.93
C ILE A 101 -17.99 59.67 39.42
N ILE A 102 -16.78 60.04 38.98
CA ILE A 102 -16.37 59.90 37.58
C ILE A 102 -15.69 58.54 37.37
N LEU A 103 -16.31 57.67 36.57
CA LEU A 103 -15.77 56.37 36.15
C LEU A 103 -14.99 56.50 34.83
N SER A 104 -13.79 55.93 34.80
CA SER A 104 -12.99 55.80 33.57
C SER A 104 -13.28 54.48 32.88
N MET A 105 -13.40 54.47 31.54
CA MET A 105 -13.56 53.22 30.78
C MET A 105 -12.41 52.23 31.07
N ASP A 106 -12.76 50.95 31.23
CA ASP A 106 -11.81 49.85 31.37
C ASP A 106 -11.72 49.08 30.05
N THR A 107 -10.71 49.39 29.24
CA THR A 107 -10.44 48.67 27.98
C THR A 107 -9.68 47.38 28.27
N ARG A 108 -10.32 46.42 28.96
CA ARG A 108 -9.82 45.05 29.03
C ARG A 108 -10.56 44.21 27.99
N SER A 109 -9.91 43.98 26.85
CA SER A 109 -10.32 42.96 25.89
C SER A 109 -10.14 41.59 26.55
N LEU A 110 -11.22 40.83 26.70
CA LEU A 110 -11.13 39.42 27.05
C LEU A 110 -10.34 38.72 25.93
N ALA A 111 -9.26 38.01 26.30
CA ALA A 111 -8.56 37.17 25.33
C ALA A 111 -9.58 36.20 24.71
N PRO A 112 -9.69 36.13 23.38
CA PRO A 112 -10.64 35.23 22.74
C PRO A 112 -10.30 33.80 23.15
N VAL A 113 -11.20 33.12 23.86
CA VAL A 113 -11.15 31.67 23.98
C VAL A 113 -11.49 31.15 22.59
N THR A 114 -10.44 30.85 21.82
CA THR A 114 -10.59 30.11 20.58
C THR A 114 -10.95 28.70 20.99
N ILE A 115 -12.23 28.34 20.94
CA ILE A 115 -12.62 26.94 20.82
C ILE A 115 -12.07 26.51 19.45
N LYS A 116 -10.83 25.99 19.44
CA LYS A 116 -10.36 25.17 18.32
C LYS A 116 -11.25 23.95 18.36
N GLY A 117 -12.41 24.02 17.69
CA GLY A 117 -13.17 22.82 17.39
C GLY A 117 -12.17 21.82 16.83
N GLU A 118 -12.12 20.62 17.40
CA GLU A 118 -11.30 19.54 16.87
C GLU A 118 -11.59 19.50 15.37
N GLN A 119 -10.60 19.90 14.58
CA GLN A 119 -10.73 19.91 13.14
C GLN A 119 -10.83 18.44 12.78
N ILE A 120 -12.05 17.92 12.62
CA ILE A 120 -12.26 16.52 12.27
C ILE A 120 -11.52 16.36 10.95
N PRO A 121 -10.40 15.61 10.92
CA PRO A 121 -9.50 15.61 9.77
C PRO A 121 -10.07 14.84 8.59
N ILE A 122 -11.36 14.51 8.65
CA ILE A 122 -12.09 13.61 7.77
C ILE A 122 -13.52 14.13 7.59
N LYS A 123 -14.02 14.03 6.37
CA LYS A 123 -15.44 14.21 6.04
C LYS A 123 -15.93 12.97 5.30
N ILE A 124 -17.05 12.41 5.73
CA ILE A 124 -17.72 11.29 5.04
C ILE A 124 -18.93 11.85 4.30
N ASN A 125 -19.05 11.51 3.02
CA ASN A 125 -20.20 11.88 2.19
C ASN A 125 -20.55 10.70 1.27
N GLY A 126 -21.63 9.98 1.59
CA GLY A 126 -21.99 8.74 0.88
C GLY A 126 -20.83 7.75 0.90
N ASP A 127 -20.44 7.27 -0.28
CA ASP A 127 -19.35 6.32 -0.47
C ASP A 127 -17.95 6.97 -0.50
N THR A 128 -17.85 8.28 -0.25
CA THR A 128 -16.57 9.00 -0.26
C THR A 128 -16.11 9.38 1.15
N ILE A 129 -14.89 8.97 1.50
CA ILE A 129 -14.18 9.49 2.68
C ILE A 129 -13.14 10.49 2.21
N THR A 130 -13.20 11.72 2.70
CA THR A 130 -12.24 12.78 2.38
C THR A 130 -11.36 13.03 3.58
N TYR A 131 -10.06 12.79 3.46
CA TYR A 131 -9.03 13.12 4.44
C TYR A 131 -8.42 14.49 4.13
N ASP A 132 -8.26 15.33 5.15
CA ASP A 132 -7.45 16.55 5.07
C ASP A 132 -5.97 16.15 5.09
N ALA A 133 -5.25 16.35 3.97
CA ALA A 133 -3.86 15.94 3.85
C ALA A 133 -2.95 16.66 4.87
N LYS A 134 -3.30 17.90 5.26
CA LYS A 134 -2.52 18.68 6.24
C LYS A 134 -2.53 18.05 7.63
N ALA A 135 -3.62 17.38 8.00
CA ALA A 135 -3.75 16.75 9.31
C ALA A 135 -2.82 15.54 9.50
N TYR A 136 -2.43 14.88 8.39
CA TYR A 136 -1.57 13.68 8.39
C TYR A 136 -0.13 13.98 7.95
N SER A 137 0.18 15.22 7.57
CA SER A 137 1.52 15.63 7.15
C SER A 137 2.42 15.97 8.34
N THR A 138 3.69 15.64 8.23
CA THR A 138 4.75 15.93 9.20
C THR A 138 5.89 16.70 8.53
N PRO A 139 6.73 17.44 9.29
CA PRO A 139 7.79 18.26 8.71
C PRO A 139 8.81 17.52 7.85
N ASN A 140 9.00 16.21 8.04
CA ASN A 140 9.95 15.37 7.30
C ASN A 140 9.36 14.71 6.06
N ASP A 141 8.04 14.76 5.89
CA ASP A 141 7.38 14.20 4.71
C ASP A 141 7.70 15.04 3.48
N ARG A 142 7.90 14.37 2.35
CA ARG A 142 8.28 14.99 1.08
C ARG A 142 7.25 14.71 -0.01
N VAL A 143 6.77 13.48 -0.08
CA VAL A 143 5.94 13.00 -1.19
C VAL A 143 4.55 12.58 -0.72
N LEU A 144 3.62 12.43 -1.66
CA LEU A 144 2.25 11.99 -1.38
C LEU A 144 2.21 10.64 -0.63
N GLU A 145 3.12 9.71 -0.97
CA GLU A 145 3.22 8.40 -0.31
C GLU A 145 3.40 8.51 1.21
N ASP A 146 4.20 9.47 1.68
CA ASP A 146 4.48 9.67 3.12
C ASP A 146 3.22 10.02 3.91
N ILE A 147 2.29 10.76 3.28
CA ILE A 147 1.01 11.11 3.89
C ILE A 147 0.06 9.91 3.80
N LEU A 148 -0.02 9.23 2.65
CA LEU A 148 -0.92 8.08 2.46
C LEU A 148 -0.67 6.97 3.49
N LYS A 149 0.60 6.69 3.81
CA LYS A 149 1.01 5.71 4.82
C LYS A 149 0.47 6.00 6.23
N LYS A 150 0.07 7.24 6.53
CA LYS A 150 -0.42 7.67 7.85
C LYS A 150 -1.94 7.76 7.94
N MET A 151 -2.63 7.60 6.81
CA MET A 151 -4.09 7.73 6.77
C MET A 151 -4.76 6.44 7.24
N PRO A 152 -5.73 6.51 8.16
CA PRO A 152 -6.47 5.34 8.63
C PRO A 152 -7.08 4.53 7.48
N GLY A 153 -6.97 3.20 7.57
CA GLY A 153 -7.48 2.28 6.55
C GLY A 153 -6.63 2.19 5.27
N ILE A 154 -5.75 3.15 4.97
CA ILE A 154 -4.84 3.10 3.82
C ILE A 154 -3.54 2.40 4.23
N ARG A 155 -3.08 1.48 3.39
CA ARG A 155 -1.77 0.83 3.50
C ARG A 155 -1.05 0.96 2.17
N VAL A 156 0.23 1.32 2.25
CA VAL A 156 1.12 1.31 1.09
C VAL A 156 2.23 0.31 1.36
N ASP A 157 2.36 -0.70 0.51
CA ASP A 157 3.40 -1.72 0.62
C ASP A 157 4.75 -1.17 0.12
N ASP A 158 5.85 -1.88 0.41
CA ASP A 158 7.21 -1.43 0.08
C ASP A 158 7.44 -1.23 -1.44
N ASN A 159 6.70 -1.97 -2.27
CA ASN A 159 6.73 -1.83 -3.72
C ASN A 159 5.89 -0.64 -4.25
N GLY A 160 5.17 0.07 -3.38
CA GLY A 160 4.28 1.19 -3.72
C GLY A 160 2.82 0.82 -3.94
N LYS A 161 2.43 -0.46 -3.85
CA LYS A 161 1.03 -0.91 -4.01
C LYS A 161 0.17 -0.35 -2.88
N ILE A 162 -0.96 0.25 -3.23
CA ILE A 162 -1.88 0.85 -2.26
C ILE A 162 -3.10 -0.04 -2.07
N SER A 163 -3.48 -0.23 -0.81
CA SER A 163 -4.73 -0.88 -0.42
C SER A 163 -5.49 -0.04 0.60
N TYR A 164 -6.81 -0.17 0.60
CA TYR A 164 -7.72 0.41 1.58
C TYR A 164 -8.56 -0.70 2.22
N ASN A 165 -8.51 -0.82 3.54
CA ASN A 165 -9.19 -1.87 4.31
C ASN A 165 -8.95 -3.30 3.77
N GLY A 166 -7.70 -3.58 3.39
CA GLY A 166 -7.28 -4.88 2.85
C GLY A 166 -7.61 -5.11 1.38
N LYS A 167 -8.30 -4.18 0.72
CA LYS A 167 -8.59 -4.24 -0.71
C LYS A 167 -7.63 -3.34 -1.50
N SER A 168 -6.97 -3.89 -2.51
CA SER A 168 -6.11 -3.10 -3.40
C SER A 168 -6.92 -2.05 -4.16
N ILE A 169 -6.37 -0.86 -4.35
CA ILE A 169 -7.05 0.19 -5.13
C ILE A 169 -7.00 -0.16 -6.63
N THR A 170 -8.06 0.18 -7.35
CA THR A 170 -8.10 -0.03 -8.81
C THR A 170 -7.42 1.13 -9.54
N ASN A 171 -7.71 2.38 -9.15
CA ASN A 171 -7.15 3.58 -9.78
C ASN A 171 -6.73 4.64 -8.77
N LEU A 172 -5.77 5.47 -9.15
CA LEU A 172 -5.42 6.71 -8.49
C LEU A 172 -5.67 7.89 -9.43
N TYR A 173 -6.68 8.70 -9.12
CA TYR A 173 -7.03 9.91 -9.86
C TYR A 173 -6.29 11.12 -9.32
N LEU A 174 -5.97 12.03 -10.23
CA LEU A 174 -5.39 13.34 -9.96
C LEU A 174 -6.41 14.39 -10.37
N ASP A 175 -7.11 15.02 -9.42
CA ASP A 175 -8.29 15.86 -9.66
C ASP A 175 -9.29 15.21 -10.64
N GLY A 176 -9.66 13.94 -10.38
CA GLY A 176 -10.63 13.18 -11.17
C GLY A 176 -10.11 12.57 -12.48
N ASP A 177 -8.85 12.78 -12.86
CA ASP A 177 -8.26 12.19 -14.07
C ASP A 177 -7.29 11.07 -13.75
N ASN A 178 -7.40 9.95 -14.47
CA ASN A 178 -6.45 8.85 -14.38
C ASN A 178 -5.29 9.05 -15.37
N LEU A 179 -4.24 9.74 -14.93
CA LEU A 179 -3.03 10.02 -15.74
C LEU A 179 -2.07 8.82 -15.81
N LEU A 180 -2.06 7.99 -14.77
CA LEU A 180 -0.99 7.02 -14.50
C LEU A 180 -1.43 5.57 -14.69
N ASP A 181 -2.70 5.35 -15.03
CA ASP A 181 -3.32 4.04 -15.09
C ASP A 181 -3.12 3.28 -13.77
N ASP A 182 -2.51 2.10 -13.81
CA ASP A 182 -2.19 1.32 -12.61
C ASP A 182 -0.73 1.47 -12.15
N LYS A 183 0.04 2.39 -12.77
CA LYS A 183 1.42 2.77 -12.40
C LYS A 183 1.44 3.99 -11.47
N TYR A 184 0.53 4.02 -10.49
CA TYR A 184 0.32 5.21 -9.65
C TYR A 184 1.49 5.56 -8.72
N ALA A 185 2.49 4.67 -8.59
CA ALA A 185 3.75 4.96 -7.88
C ALA A 185 4.53 6.13 -8.53
N ILE A 186 4.37 6.35 -9.83
CA ILE A 186 4.89 7.53 -10.55
C ILE A 186 4.41 8.82 -9.87
N GLY A 187 3.15 8.87 -9.44
CA GLY A 187 2.56 10.02 -8.76
C GLY A 187 2.90 10.05 -7.28
N THR A 188 2.67 8.94 -6.57
CA THR A 188 2.76 8.92 -5.09
C THR A 188 4.18 9.16 -4.59
N LYS A 189 5.20 8.70 -5.33
CA LYS A 189 6.63 8.89 -5.00
C LYS A 189 7.23 10.20 -5.51
N ASN A 190 6.47 11.02 -6.25
CA ASN A 190 6.99 12.26 -6.85
C ASN A 190 6.18 13.51 -6.53
N ILE A 191 4.87 13.40 -6.36
CA ILE A 191 4.00 14.55 -6.06
C ILE A 191 4.38 15.11 -4.70
N PRO A 192 4.75 16.40 -4.59
CA PRO A 192 5.12 16.99 -3.32
C PRO A 192 3.94 17.01 -2.36
N ASN A 193 4.16 16.61 -1.12
CA ASN A 193 3.08 16.51 -0.13
C ASN A 193 2.36 17.87 0.13
N THR A 194 3.07 18.99 -0.04
CA THR A 194 2.56 20.36 0.17
C THR A 194 1.55 20.79 -0.87
N THR A 195 1.52 20.15 -2.05
CA THR A 195 0.61 20.52 -3.15
C THR A 195 -0.76 19.87 -3.00
N VAL A 196 -0.86 18.85 -2.15
CA VAL A 196 -2.08 18.09 -1.87
C VAL A 196 -2.93 18.86 -0.85
N ASP A 197 -4.22 19.03 -1.17
CA ASP A 197 -5.23 19.57 -0.27
C ASP A 197 -5.94 18.42 0.47
N LYS A 198 -6.48 17.47 -0.30
CA LYS A 198 -7.28 16.36 0.24
C LYS A 198 -6.98 15.06 -0.48
N VAL A 199 -7.18 13.96 0.23
CA VAL A 199 -7.19 12.60 -0.33
C VAL A 199 -8.58 12.04 -0.15
N GLN A 200 -9.18 11.58 -1.24
CA GLN A 200 -10.52 10.98 -1.23
C GLN A 200 -10.40 9.49 -1.51
N VAL A 201 -10.96 8.67 -0.62
CA VAL A 201 -11.21 7.26 -0.89
C VAL A 201 -12.62 7.13 -1.41
N LEU A 202 -12.77 6.60 -2.62
CA LEU A 202 -14.03 6.40 -3.33
C LEU A 202 -14.37 4.91 -3.25
N ASP A 203 -15.24 4.54 -2.31
CA ASP A 203 -15.81 3.19 -2.28
C ASP A 203 -16.84 3.05 -3.41
N ASN A 204 -16.93 1.87 -4.04
CA ASN A 204 -17.91 1.55 -5.09
C ASN A 204 -17.88 2.52 -6.30
N HIS A 205 -16.72 3.07 -6.64
CA HIS A 205 -16.60 4.08 -7.70
C HIS A 205 -16.89 3.51 -9.09
N GLN A 206 -17.76 4.18 -9.86
CA GLN A 206 -18.06 3.85 -11.25
C GLN A 206 -17.45 4.92 -12.18
N PRO A 207 -16.25 4.67 -12.75
CA PRO A 207 -15.57 5.66 -13.58
C PRO A 207 -16.20 5.86 -14.98
N ILE A 208 -17.01 4.92 -15.44
CA ILE A 208 -17.61 4.96 -16.77
C ILE A 208 -18.96 5.67 -16.69
N ASN A 209 -19.04 6.88 -17.25
CA ASN A 209 -20.22 7.75 -17.16
C ASN A 209 -21.48 7.09 -17.74
N ALA A 210 -21.33 6.25 -18.77
CA ALA A 210 -22.43 5.50 -19.36
C ALA A 210 -23.05 4.46 -18.41
N LEU A 211 -22.30 4.02 -17.40
CA LEU A 211 -22.70 2.98 -16.43
C LEU A 211 -23.12 3.55 -15.06
N VAL A 212 -22.85 4.84 -14.79
CA VAL A 212 -23.23 5.51 -13.54
C VAL A 212 -24.74 5.40 -13.30
N GLY A 213 -25.12 4.93 -12.10
CA GLY A 213 -26.52 4.73 -11.72
C GLY A 213 -27.17 3.48 -12.32
N LYS A 214 -26.41 2.62 -13.04
CA LYS A 214 -26.92 1.41 -13.68
C LYS A 214 -26.19 0.16 -13.21
N VAL A 215 -24.86 0.17 -13.31
CA VAL A 215 -23.99 -0.93 -12.88
C VAL A 215 -23.37 -0.57 -11.55
N TYR A 216 -23.58 -1.44 -10.57
CA TYR A 216 -22.91 -1.32 -9.29
C TYR A 216 -21.42 -1.65 -9.44
N SER A 217 -20.55 -0.77 -8.96
CA SER A 217 -19.12 -1.04 -8.85
C SER A 217 -18.78 -1.47 -7.42
N ASN A 218 -17.87 -2.42 -7.28
CA ASN A 218 -17.28 -2.79 -5.99
C ASN A 218 -15.84 -2.24 -5.90
N GLN A 219 -15.37 -1.46 -6.86
CA GLN A 219 -13.99 -0.94 -6.92
C GLN A 219 -13.73 0.07 -5.80
N VAL A 220 -12.49 0.13 -5.34
CA VAL A 220 -12.04 1.18 -4.42
C VAL A 220 -10.98 1.97 -5.15
N ASP A 221 -11.22 3.26 -5.28
CA ASP A 221 -10.30 4.18 -5.94
C ASP A 221 -9.85 5.28 -4.98
N ILE A 222 -8.71 5.89 -5.27
CA ILE A 222 -8.24 7.08 -4.56
C ILE A 222 -8.23 8.26 -5.51
N ASN A 223 -8.71 9.41 -5.06
CA ASN A 223 -8.61 10.67 -5.80
C ASN A 223 -7.84 11.71 -4.98
N ILE A 224 -6.81 12.30 -5.60
CA ILE A 224 -5.96 13.33 -5.00
C ILE A 224 -6.47 14.68 -5.47
N ILE A 225 -6.86 15.53 -4.52
CA ILE A 225 -7.29 16.91 -4.78
C ILE A 225 -6.13 17.84 -4.51
N PHE A 226 -5.69 18.58 -5.53
CA PHE A 226 -4.62 19.56 -5.37
C PHE A 226 -5.12 20.91 -4.85
N ARG A 227 -4.22 21.65 -4.19
CA ARG A 227 -4.46 23.06 -3.85
C ARG A 227 -4.58 23.90 -5.12
N ASP A 228 -5.40 24.95 -5.10
CA ASP A 228 -5.59 25.82 -6.27
C ASP A 228 -4.27 26.42 -6.78
N SER A 229 -3.34 26.75 -5.89
CA SER A 229 -2.00 27.25 -6.25
C SER A 229 -1.20 26.27 -7.12
N ALA A 230 -1.39 24.96 -6.91
CA ALA A 230 -0.70 23.89 -7.66
C ALA A 230 -1.33 23.64 -9.05
N LYS A 231 -2.56 24.08 -9.29
CA LYS A 231 -3.28 23.90 -10.56
C LYS A 231 -2.91 24.95 -11.61
N ILE A 232 -2.36 26.09 -11.18
CA ILE A 232 -2.16 27.27 -12.04
C ILE A 232 -0.74 27.31 -12.63
N ARG A 233 0.26 26.81 -11.89
CA ARG A 233 1.68 26.95 -12.23
C ARG A 233 2.37 25.58 -12.34
N PRO A 234 3.38 25.44 -13.22
CA PRO A 234 4.26 24.29 -13.19
C PRO A 234 4.94 24.17 -11.82
N LEU A 235 5.12 22.94 -11.37
CA LEU A 235 5.84 22.59 -10.15
C LEU A 235 7.11 21.89 -10.56
N SER A 236 8.26 22.41 -10.16
CA SER A 236 9.54 21.76 -10.45
C SER A 236 10.34 21.53 -9.17
N GLN A 237 10.97 20.38 -9.08
CA GLN A 237 11.89 20.03 -8.00
C GLN A 237 13.19 19.51 -8.58
N ALA A 238 14.31 19.98 -8.07
CA ALA A 238 15.62 19.45 -8.42
C ALA A 238 16.34 19.03 -7.15
N ALA A 239 16.97 17.87 -7.14
CA ALA A 239 17.79 17.41 -6.02
C ALA A 239 19.17 16.99 -6.51
N LEU A 240 20.19 17.39 -5.76
CA LEU A 240 21.58 16.98 -5.98
C LEU A 240 22.12 16.42 -4.67
N GLY A 241 22.47 15.14 -4.67
CA GLY A 241 23.02 14.41 -3.54
C GLY A 241 24.38 13.81 -3.89
N ALA A 242 25.33 13.95 -2.98
CA ALA A 242 26.64 13.32 -3.03
C ALA A 242 26.99 12.73 -1.67
N GLY A 243 27.69 11.60 -1.66
CA GLY A 243 28.03 10.93 -0.42
C GLY A 243 29.18 9.96 -0.53
N LEU A 244 29.57 9.45 0.63
CA LEU A 244 30.67 8.51 0.79
C LEU A 244 30.14 7.13 1.14
N PRO A 245 30.76 6.05 0.61
CA PRO A 245 31.80 6.06 -0.42
C PRO A 245 31.22 6.11 -1.85
N GLY A 246 31.53 7.15 -2.62
CA GLY A 246 31.21 7.23 -4.05
C GLY A 246 29.72 7.21 -4.39
N LYS A 247 28.88 7.78 -3.52
CA LYS A 247 27.42 7.74 -3.64
C LYS A 247 26.87 9.03 -4.25
N TYR A 248 25.79 8.91 -5.02
CA TYR A 248 25.03 10.03 -5.55
C TYR A 248 23.53 9.73 -5.65
N ASP A 249 22.74 10.79 -5.61
CA ASP A 249 21.28 10.75 -5.78
C ASP A 249 20.84 12.07 -6.44
N VAL A 250 20.38 11.99 -7.68
CA VAL A 250 20.01 13.14 -8.51
C VAL A 250 18.57 12.98 -9.00
N MET A 251 17.82 14.07 -8.95
CA MET A 251 16.43 14.11 -9.39
C MET A 251 16.12 15.46 -10.04
N LEU A 252 15.35 15.42 -11.12
CA LEU A 252 14.66 16.56 -11.70
C LEU A 252 13.22 16.16 -12.00
N ASN A 253 12.27 16.73 -11.27
CA ASN A 253 10.84 16.53 -11.46
C ASN A 253 10.20 17.80 -12.03
N THR A 254 9.29 17.65 -12.98
CA THR A 254 8.46 18.73 -13.49
C THR A 254 7.02 18.23 -13.67
N MET A 255 6.07 18.96 -13.09
CA MET A 255 4.66 18.59 -13.07
C MET A 255 3.78 19.78 -13.42
N LEU A 256 2.62 19.50 -13.98
CA LEU A 256 1.59 20.49 -14.25
C LEU A 256 0.22 19.85 -14.06
N PHE A 257 -0.69 20.54 -13.36
CA PHE A 257 -2.02 20.01 -13.02
C PHE A 257 -3.15 20.96 -13.44
N LYS A 258 -3.10 21.46 -14.67
CA LYS A 258 -4.19 22.26 -15.23
C LYS A 258 -5.39 21.37 -15.57
N SER A 259 -6.59 21.96 -15.63
CA SER A 259 -7.82 21.21 -15.93
C SER A 259 -7.84 20.57 -17.32
N ASN A 260 -7.18 21.19 -18.31
CA ASN A 260 -7.12 20.70 -19.69
C ASN A 260 -5.81 19.97 -20.02
N TYR A 261 -4.81 20.02 -19.14
CA TYR A 261 -3.52 19.38 -19.35
C TYR A 261 -2.87 19.02 -18.02
N LYS A 262 -2.57 17.74 -17.86
CA LYS A 262 -1.89 17.18 -16.69
C LYS A 262 -0.63 16.46 -17.13
N ALA A 263 0.46 16.69 -16.41
CA ALA A 263 1.75 16.08 -16.72
C ALA A 263 2.54 15.77 -15.45
N ILE A 264 3.19 14.61 -15.43
CA ILE A 264 4.20 14.22 -14.44
C ILE A 264 5.38 13.67 -15.21
N ASN A 265 6.45 14.47 -15.29
CA ASN A 265 7.66 14.11 -16.00
C ASN A 265 8.86 14.22 -15.05
N TYR A 266 9.79 13.28 -15.13
CA TYR A 266 11.00 13.33 -14.31
C TYR A 266 12.18 12.61 -14.93
N ILE A 267 13.36 12.99 -14.46
CA ILE A 267 14.62 12.29 -14.67
C ILE A 267 15.23 12.04 -13.29
N LYS A 268 15.61 10.80 -13.02
CA LYS A 268 16.27 10.42 -11.76
C LYS A 268 17.47 9.53 -12.05
N ALA A 269 18.49 9.64 -11.23
CA ALA A 269 19.61 8.70 -11.24
C ALA A 269 20.21 8.56 -9.85
N ASN A 270 20.54 7.33 -9.43
CA ASN A 270 21.16 7.11 -8.14
C ASN A 270 21.96 5.80 -8.08
N ASN A 271 22.83 5.69 -7.08
CA ASN A 271 23.52 4.44 -6.72
C ASN A 271 23.46 4.16 -5.20
N VAL A 272 22.43 4.67 -4.53
CA VAL A 272 22.23 4.59 -3.06
C VAL A 272 21.33 3.43 -2.65
N GLY A 273 21.00 2.51 -3.56
CA GLY A 273 20.11 1.37 -3.30
C GLY A 273 18.64 1.66 -3.55
N LEU A 274 18.27 2.81 -4.13
CA LEU A 274 16.89 3.09 -4.49
C LEU A 274 16.57 2.48 -5.86
N ASP A 275 15.62 1.53 -5.86
CA ASP A 275 15.14 0.87 -7.07
C ASP A 275 14.06 1.69 -7.78
N LEU A 276 14.45 2.36 -8.87
CA LEU A 276 13.56 3.22 -9.66
C LEU A 276 12.54 2.42 -10.48
N SER A 277 12.74 1.11 -10.70
CA SER A 277 11.76 0.26 -11.39
C SER A 277 10.44 0.17 -10.61
N THR A 278 10.53 0.27 -9.28
CA THR A 278 9.35 0.27 -8.40
C THR A 278 8.44 1.49 -8.59
N GLU A 279 8.89 2.56 -9.24
CA GLU A 279 8.05 3.71 -9.57
C GLU A 279 7.13 3.45 -10.77
N VAL A 280 7.51 2.53 -11.67
CA VAL A 280 6.78 2.23 -12.92
C VAL A 280 6.08 0.87 -12.90
N ASN A 281 6.03 0.21 -11.74
CA ASN A 281 5.31 -1.05 -11.55
C ASN A 281 3.81 -0.90 -11.84
N SER A 282 3.29 -1.84 -12.62
CA SER A 282 1.87 -1.96 -12.97
C SER A 282 1.19 -2.87 -11.94
N PHE A 283 0.40 -2.31 -11.02
CA PHE A 283 -0.07 -3.05 -9.83
C PHE A 283 -1.29 -3.96 -10.05
N ASN A 284 -2.00 -3.79 -11.18
CA ASN A 284 -3.26 -4.46 -11.50
C ASN A 284 -3.20 -5.25 -12.84
N GLN A 285 -2.08 -5.21 -13.58
CA GLN A 285 -1.91 -5.93 -14.84
C GLN A 285 -2.11 -7.44 -14.72
N SER A 286 -1.58 -8.08 -13.67
CA SER A 286 -1.74 -9.52 -13.46
C SER A 286 -3.21 -9.93 -13.32
N ASP A 287 -3.99 -9.16 -12.56
CA ASP A 287 -5.42 -9.39 -12.36
C ASP A 287 -6.20 -9.16 -13.66
N LYS A 288 -5.80 -8.15 -14.45
CA LYS A 288 -6.37 -7.85 -15.76
C LYS A 288 -6.16 -9.01 -16.75
N LEU A 289 -4.93 -9.49 -16.91
CA LEU A 289 -4.61 -10.61 -17.82
C LEU A 289 -5.33 -11.90 -17.40
N LYS A 290 -5.39 -12.18 -16.10
CA LYS A 290 -6.12 -13.34 -15.56
C LYS A 290 -7.62 -13.28 -15.90
N ASN A 291 -8.26 -12.12 -15.80
CA ASN A 291 -9.67 -11.95 -16.17
C ASN A 291 -9.93 -12.11 -17.66
N LEU A 292 -8.90 -11.94 -18.50
CA LEU A 292 -8.96 -12.17 -19.94
C LEU A 292 -8.60 -13.62 -20.33
N ASP A 293 -8.35 -14.52 -19.36
CA ASP A 293 -7.82 -15.87 -19.59
C ASP A 293 -6.51 -15.84 -20.40
N ILE A 294 -5.64 -14.86 -20.11
CA ILE A 294 -4.33 -14.71 -20.75
C ILE A 294 -3.26 -14.97 -19.71
N SER A 295 -2.36 -15.90 -20.03
CA SER A 295 -1.21 -16.27 -19.21
C SER A 295 0.03 -16.21 -20.08
N PRO A 296 0.73 -15.06 -20.13
CA PRO A 296 2.00 -14.95 -20.83
C PRO A 296 3.00 -15.99 -20.30
N PRO A 297 3.89 -16.52 -21.15
CA PRO A 297 4.96 -17.40 -20.68
C PRO A 297 5.94 -16.64 -19.78
N ASP A 298 6.37 -17.27 -18.69
CA ASP A 298 7.44 -16.74 -17.84
C ASP A 298 8.82 -16.86 -18.53
N ASP A 299 9.82 -16.11 -18.02
CA ASP A 299 11.22 -16.36 -18.37
C ASP A 299 11.62 -17.78 -17.91
N LEU A 300 12.14 -18.59 -18.84
CA LEU A 300 12.51 -19.98 -18.58
C LEU A 300 13.96 -20.11 -18.11
N LEU A 301 14.83 -19.15 -18.41
CA LEU A 301 16.26 -19.21 -18.09
C LEU A 301 16.63 -18.24 -16.97
N SER A 302 17.50 -18.67 -16.07
CA SER A 302 17.99 -17.90 -14.92
C SER A 302 19.43 -18.30 -14.56
N ILE A 303 20.16 -17.45 -13.82
CA ILE A 303 21.51 -17.80 -13.33
C ILE A 303 21.58 -18.02 -11.81
N SER A 304 20.49 -17.77 -11.08
CA SER A 304 20.45 -17.85 -9.61
C SER A 304 19.14 -18.47 -9.16
N ASN A 305 19.21 -19.39 -8.22
CA ASN A 305 18.05 -20.04 -7.59
C ASN A 305 17.85 -19.60 -6.12
N ILE A 306 18.47 -18.49 -5.72
CA ILE A 306 18.47 -18.01 -4.33
C ILE A 306 17.41 -16.92 -4.10
N ASP A 307 16.71 -17.04 -2.97
CA ASP A 307 15.72 -16.08 -2.49
C ASP A 307 16.30 -14.67 -2.30
N LYS A 308 15.45 -13.64 -2.33
CA LYS A 308 15.85 -12.29 -1.93
C LYS A 308 15.88 -12.18 -0.39
N PRO A 309 16.84 -11.45 0.21
CA PRO A 309 16.87 -11.30 1.65
C PRO A 309 15.63 -10.56 2.16
N SER A 310 15.16 -10.91 3.36
CA SER A 310 14.04 -10.25 4.04
C SER A 310 14.40 -8.87 4.64
N LEU A 311 15.17 -8.09 3.88
CA LEU A 311 15.55 -6.71 4.19
C LEU A 311 14.85 -5.75 3.23
N PRO A 312 14.62 -4.49 3.64
CA PRO A 312 14.26 -3.44 2.70
C PRO A 312 15.28 -3.34 1.57
N VAL A 313 14.82 -3.21 0.32
CA VAL A 313 15.66 -3.25 -0.90
C VAL A 313 16.87 -2.32 -0.81
N TYR A 314 16.69 -1.11 -0.27
CA TYR A 314 17.76 -0.12 -0.11
C TYR A 314 18.93 -0.56 0.77
N ARG A 315 18.77 -1.61 1.61
CA ARG A 315 19.86 -2.16 2.43
C ARG A 315 20.81 -3.03 1.61
N TYR A 316 20.31 -3.79 0.64
CA TYR A 316 21.10 -4.83 -0.03
C TYR A 316 21.30 -4.59 -1.54
N LEU A 317 20.50 -3.73 -2.16
CA LEU A 317 20.62 -3.44 -3.58
C LEU A 317 21.86 -2.59 -3.86
N PHE A 318 22.85 -3.14 -4.54
CA PHE A 318 23.94 -2.37 -5.12
C PHE A 318 23.60 -2.05 -6.57
N ASN A 319 23.02 -0.88 -6.81
CA ASN A 319 22.62 -0.45 -8.13
C ASN A 319 23.35 0.83 -8.56
N ASP A 320 23.25 1.12 -9.85
CA ASP A 320 23.56 2.38 -10.49
C ASP A 320 22.52 2.52 -11.60
N ASN A 321 21.43 3.22 -11.29
CA ASN A 321 20.27 3.29 -12.15
C ASN A 321 19.91 4.72 -12.51
N ALA A 322 19.25 4.84 -13.66
CA ALA A 322 18.68 6.06 -14.15
C ALA A 322 17.34 5.77 -14.84
N ILE A 323 16.41 6.71 -14.73
CA ILE A 323 15.12 6.65 -15.41
C ILE A 323 14.77 8.01 -15.99
N VAL A 324 14.19 7.99 -17.18
CA VAL A 324 13.49 9.11 -17.78
C VAL A 324 12.03 8.71 -17.92
N ASN A 325 11.12 9.56 -17.45
CA ASN A 325 9.69 9.27 -17.42
C ASN A 325 8.88 10.48 -17.89
N PHE A 326 7.94 10.25 -18.80
CA PHE A 326 7.01 11.24 -19.32
C PHE A 326 5.57 10.70 -19.28
N ASN A 327 4.67 11.36 -18.56
CA ASN A 327 3.26 11.00 -18.54
C ASN A 327 2.45 12.27 -18.75
N ASN A 328 1.67 12.30 -19.83
CA ASN A 328 0.96 13.48 -20.29
C ASN A 328 -0.49 13.13 -20.63
N LEU A 329 -1.43 13.90 -20.13
CA LEU A 329 -2.85 13.80 -20.44
C LEU A 329 -3.33 15.15 -20.95
N VAL A 330 -3.87 15.16 -22.17
CA VAL A 330 -4.47 16.32 -22.82
C VAL A 330 -5.98 16.10 -22.93
N ALA A 331 -6.77 17.02 -22.39
CA ALA A 331 -8.22 17.03 -22.63
C ALA A 331 -8.49 17.77 -23.94
N LEU A 332 -8.78 17.02 -25.01
CA LEU A 332 -9.15 17.56 -26.33
C LEU A 332 -10.54 18.22 -26.27
N SER A 333 -11.42 17.69 -25.43
CA SER A 333 -12.69 18.31 -25.02
C SER A 333 -13.04 17.84 -23.60
N LYS A 334 -14.19 18.28 -23.06
CA LYS A 334 -14.62 17.90 -21.70
C LYS A 334 -14.65 16.38 -21.46
N ASP A 335 -15.07 15.61 -22.46
CA ASP A 335 -15.30 14.17 -22.36
C ASP A 335 -14.31 13.34 -23.21
N VAL A 336 -13.34 13.99 -23.87
CA VAL A 336 -12.37 13.34 -24.75
C VAL A 336 -10.95 13.65 -24.29
N LYS A 337 -10.20 12.61 -23.93
CA LYS A 337 -8.85 12.71 -23.37
C LYS A 337 -7.90 11.84 -24.17
N LEU A 338 -6.72 12.37 -24.43
CA LEU A 338 -5.58 11.65 -25.01
C LEU A 338 -4.48 11.56 -23.96
N LYS A 339 -3.97 10.35 -23.72
CA LYS A 339 -2.85 10.09 -22.82
C LYS A 339 -1.66 9.56 -23.60
N LEU A 340 -0.47 10.03 -23.21
CA LEU A 340 0.83 9.58 -23.70
C LEU A 340 1.70 9.25 -22.50
N ASN A 341 2.16 8.01 -22.43
CA ASN A 341 2.99 7.49 -21.35
C ASN A 341 4.27 6.93 -21.95
N PHE A 342 5.42 7.34 -21.43
CA PHE A 342 6.72 6.86 -21.87
C PHE A 342 7.67 6.77 -20.67
N TYR A 343 8.45 5.70 -20.59
CA TYR A 343 9.62 5.67 -19.74
C TYR A 343 10.73 4.82 -20.34
N TYR A 344 11.97 5.17 -19.98
CA TYR A 344 13.14 4.34 -20.19
C TYR A 344 13.94 4.30 -18.89
N LEU A 345 14.22 3.10 -18.39
CA LEU A 345 15.06 2.83 -17.24
C LEU A 345 16.26 2.00 -17.67
N HIS A 346 17.43 2.39 -17.18
CA HIS A 346 18.67 1.63 -17.28
C HIS A 346 19.22 1.41 -15.87
N ASP A 347 19.64 0.20 -15.55
CA ASP A 347 20.26 -0.14 -14.26
C ASP A 347 21.50 -1.01 -14.46
N ARG A 348 22.44 -0.92 -13.54
CA ARG A 348 23.55 -1.85 -13.36
C ARG A 348 23.57 -2.30 -11.91
N GLN A 349 23.28 -3.57 -11.69
CA GLN A 349 23.21 -4.15 -10.35
C GLN A 349 24.34 -5.14 -10.11
N GLN A 350 24.86 -5.15 -8.88
CA GLN A 350 25.80 -6.17 -8.41
C GLN A 350 25.19 -6.95 -7.24
N GLN A 351 25.33 -8.26 -7.28
CA GLN A 351 24.89 -9.14 -6.20
C GLN A 351 26.00 -10.13 -5.87
N ASN A 352 26.37 -10.21 -4.60
CA ASN A 352 27.30 -11.23 -4.12
C ASN A 352 26.63 -11.98 -2.98
N PHE A 353 26.61 -13.30 -3.07
CA PHE A 353 26.08 -14.14 -2.00
C PHE A 353 26.89 -15.43 -1.85
N HIS A 354 26.70 -16.04 -0.68
CA HIS A 354 27.18 -17.38 -0.36
C HIS A 354 26.02 -18.18 0.21
N SER A 355 25.83 -19.42 -0.21
CA SER A 355 24.84 -20.32 0.37
C SER A 355 25.43 -21.67 0.75
N SER A 356 24.77 -22.31 1.70
CA SER A 356 24.98 -23.71 2.08
C SER A 356 23.63 -24.37 2.16
N THR A 357 23.41 -25.40 1.33
CA THR A 357 22.17 -26.17 1.32
C THR A 357 22.42 -27.58 1.82
N ILE A 358 21.52 -28.05 2.69
CA ILE A 358 21.45 -29.44 3.15
C ILE A 358 20.12 -30.01 2.70
N THR A 359 20.17 -31.04 1.87
CA THR A 359 18.99 -31.76 1.39
C THR A 359 18.91 -33.12 2.07
N TYR A 360 17.80 -33.39 2.74
CA TYR A 360 17.52 -34.65 3.40
C TYR A 360 16.73 -35.56 2.47
N LEU A 361 17.31 -36.71 2.13
CA LEU A 361 16.69 -37.74 1.31
C LEU A 361 16.47 -39.02 2.13
N PRO A 362 15.52 -39.89 1.75
CA PRO A 362 15.38 -41.19 2.40
C PRO A 362 16.68 -42.02 2.28
N GLY A 363 17.42 -42.14 3.38
CA GLY A 363 18.68 -42.90 3.44
C GLY A 363 19.93 -42.15 2.99
N ASP A 364 19.85 -40.86 2.60
CA ASP A 364 21.01 -40.06 2.18
C ASP A 364 20.86 -38.57 2.57
N THR A 365 21.94 -37.80 2.55
CA THR A 365 21.91 -36.35 2.78
C THR A 365 22.92 -35.67 1.86
N ILE A 366 22.41 -34.87 0.92
CA ILE A 366 23.23 -34.11 -0.02
C ILE A 366 23.56 -32.76 0.61
N ARG A 367 24.81 -32.32 0.47
CA ARG A 367 25.27 -31.00 0.92
C ARG A 367 26.04 -30.33 -0.20
N TYR A 368 25.79 -29.05 -0.41
CA TYR A 368 26.61 -28.24 -1.30
C TYR A 368 26.71 -26.80 -0.80
N THR A 369 27.81 -26.17 -1.18
CA THR A 369 28.12 -24.76 -0.88
C THR A 369 28.33 -24.00 -2.16
N GLU A 370 27.79 -22.80 -2.22
CA GLU A 370 27.81 -21.98 -3.43
C GLU A 370 28.28 -20.58 -3.08
N ARG A 371 29.12 -20.01 -3.94
CA ARG A 371 29.46 -18.60 -3.90
C ARG A 371 29.22 -18.02 -5.27
N GLN A 372 28.44 -16.96 -5.33
CA GLN A 372 28.06 -16.37 -6.60
C GLN A 372 28.25 -14.86 -6.59
N SER A 373 28.83 -14.34 -7.67
CA SER A 373 28.97 -12.91 -7.95
C SER A 373 28.31 -12.60 -9.29
N ASN A 374 27.23 -11.82 -9.26
CA ASN A 374 26.43 -11.49 -10.42
C ASN A 374 26.52 -9.99 -10.74
N ARG A 375 26.56 -9.68 -12.03
CA ARG A 375 26.37 -8.34 -12.57
C ARG A 375 25.19 -8.37 -13.54
N GLN A 376 24.18 -7.57 -13.25
CA GLN A 376 22.92 -7.49 -14.01
C GLN A 376 22.80 -6.12 -14.66
N GLN A 377 22.26 -6.08 -15.87
CA GLN A 377 21.97 -4.84 -16.61
C GLN A 377 20.55 -4.90 -17.18
N PRO A 378 19.51 -4.61 -16.38
CA PRO A 378 18.16 -4.51 -16.89
C PRO A 378 17.92 -3.15 -17.57
N ASP A 379 17.30 -3.20 -18.74
CA ASP A 379 16.77 -2.06 -19.48
C ASP A 379 15.25 -2.25 -19.63
N LEU A 380 14.47 -1.25 -19.22
CA LEU A 380 13.01 -1.25 -19.34
C LEU A 380 12.57 -0.06 -20.19
N LEU A 381 11.83 -0.31 -21.27
CA LEU A 381 11.24 0.73 -22.11
C LEU A 381 9.74 0.48 -22.24
N HIS A 382 8.95 1.55 -22.09
CA HIS A 382 7.51 1.53 -22.30
C HIS A 382 7.10 2.74 -23.13
N ALA A 383 6.21 2.52 -24.08
CA ALA A 383 5.50 3.56 -24.82
C ALA A 383 4.02 3.19 -24.89
N GLY A 384 3.16 4.05 -24.36
CA GLY A 384 1.72 3.88 -24.30
C GLY A 384 0.99 5.09 -24.89
N ILE A 385 -0.05 4.83 -25.68
CA ILE A 385 -1.02 5.82 -26.15
C ILE A 385 -2.41 5.34 -25.80
N ASN A 386 -3.21 6.22 -25.18
CA ASN A 386 -4.60 5.93 -24.88
C ASN A 386 -5.51 7.07 -25.34
N LEU A 387 -6.60 6.71 -26.01
CA LEU A 387 -7.70 7.60 -26.37
C LEU A 387 -8.93 7.19 -25.58
N ASN A 388 -9.46 8.11 -24.77
CA ASN A 388 -10.62 7.90 -23.94
C ASN A 388 -11.73 8.90 -24.28
N VAL A 389 -12.94 8.39 -24.55
CA VAL A 389 -14.17 9.17 -24.71
C VAL A 389 -15.17 8.70 -23.66
N ASN A 390 -15.54 9.54 -22.70
CA ASN A 390 -16.36 9.12 -21.55
C ASN A 390 -17.64 9.96 -21.43
N LYS A 391 -18.60 9.73 -22.33
CA LYS A 391 -19.89 10.43 -22.34
C LYS A 391 -20.94 9.66 -21.54
N LYS A 392 -22.05 10.33 -21.20
CA LYS A 392 -23.18 9.72 -20.46
C LYS A 392 -23.92 8.61 -21.21
N THR A 393 -23.82 8.58 -22.54
CA THR A 393 -24.52 7.61 -23.40
C THR A 393 -23.60 6.53 -23.93
N TYR A 394 -22.32 6.84 -24.15
CA TYR A 394 -21.34 5.89 -24.62
C TYR A 394 -19.94 6.20 -24.08
N TYR A 395 -19.12 5.16 -24.05
CA TYR A 395 -17.73 5.16 -23.63
C TYR A 395 -16.89 4.46 -24.70
N ILE A 396 -15.74 5.04 -25.03
CA ILE A 396 -14.71 4.42 -25.88
C ILE A 396 -13.38 4.54 -25.13
N ASP A 397 -12.67 3.44 -25.00
CA ASP A 397 -11.28 3.41 -24.56
C ASP A 397 -10.48 2.56 -25.53
N ASN A 398 -9.39 3.12 -26.05
CA ASN A 398 -8.41 2.33 -26.80
C ASN A 398 -7.02 2.63 -26.26
N SER A 399 -6.33 1.58 -25.82
CA SER A 399 -4.99 1.66 -25.26
C SER A 399 -4.04 0.79 -26.09
N PHE A 400 -3.03 1.39 -26.71
CA PHE A 400 -1.91 0.67 -27.33
C PHE A 400 -0.67 0.82 -26.47
N ASN A 401 -0.01 -0.29 -26.14
CA ASN A 401 1.22 -0.32 -25.37
C ASN A 401 2.30 -1.14 -26.09
N ALA A 402 3.53 -0.64 -26.06
CA ALA A 402 4.72 -1.32 -26.49
C ALA A 402 5.75 -1.31 -25.35
N ASP A 403 6.10 -2.51 -24.88
CA ASP A 403 7.05 -2.74 -23.79
C ASP A 403 8.27 -3.51 -24.32
N VAL A 404 9.46 -3.09 -23.92
CA VAL A 404 10.72 -3.81 -24.20
C VAL A 404 11.49 -3.94 -22.90
N ASN A 405 11.66 -5.17 -22.43
CA ASN A 405 12.44 -5.52 -21.25
C ASN A 405 13.64 -6.33 -21.69
N LYS A 406 14.85 -5.79 -21.52
CA LYS A 406 16.10 -6.50 -21.83
C LYS A 406 16.85 -6.74 -20.53
N GLN A 407 17.39 -7.93 -20.37
CA GLN A 407 18.19 -8.28 -19.20
C GLN A 407 19.44 -9.04 -19.64
N ASN A 408 20.59 -8.45 -19.35
CA ASN A 408 21.88 -9.10 -19.52
C ASN A 408 22.46 -9.39 -18.13
N ILE A 409 22.83 -10.63 -17.87
CA ILE A 409 23.44 -11.03 -16.60
C ILE A 409 24.71 -11.81 -16.86
N THR A 410 25.79 -11.43 -16.16
CA THR A 410 27.01 -12.22 -16.09
C THR A 410 27.21 -12.67 -14.64
N GLY A 411 27.58 -13.93 -14.44
CA GLY A 411 27.71 -14.55 -13.13
C GLY A 411 29.01 -15.35 -13.03
N GLN A 412 29.68 -15.25 -11.89
CA GLN A 412 30.74 -16.18 -11.50
C GLN A 412 30.21 -17.02 -10.35
N LEU A 413 30.13 -18.32 -10.56
CA LEU A 413 29.66 -19.30 -9.59
C LEU A 413 30.83 -20.18 -9.16
N ASN A 414 30.91 -20.48 -7.87
CA ASN A 414 31.74 -21.54 -7.36
C ASN A 414 30.88 -22.49 -6.53
N THR A 415 30.72 -23.73 -7.01
CA THR A 415 29.93 -24.78 -6.34
C THR A 415 30.88 -25.87 -5.87
N ASN A 416 30.97 -26.08 -4.55
CA ASN A 416 31.86 -27.09 -3.95
C ASN A 416 33.33 -27.00 -4.42
N GLY A 417 33.83 -25.80 -4.73
CA GLY A 417 35.19 -25.56 -5.21
C GLY A 417 35.32 -25.46 -6.74
N ILE A 418 34.31 -25.88 -7.51
CA ILE A 418 34.32 -25.82 -8.99
C ILE A 418 33.83 -24.46 -9.45
N ALA A 419 34.64 -23.75 -10.24
CA ALA A 419 34.33 -22.41 -10.73
C ALA A 419 33.73 -22.43 -12.15
N GLU A 420 32.64 -21.69 -12.34
CA GLU A 420 31.88 -21.58 -13.59
C GLU A 420 31.52 -20.11 -13.86
N ASN A 421 31.62 -19.69 -15.12
CA ASN A 421 31.10 -18.42 -15.61
C ASN A 421 29.78 -18.65 -16.33
N GLN A 422 28.81 -17.79 -16.06
CA GLN A 422 27.47 -17.84 -16.63
C GLN A 422 27.17 -16.52 -17.35
N GLU A 423 26.50 -16.59 -18.49
CA GLU A 423 25.98 -15.43 -19.21
C GLU A 423 24.52 -15.69 -19.62
N LEU A 424 23.60 -14.86 -19.14
CA LEU A 424 22.19 -14.87 -19.52
C LEU A 424 21.85 -13.60 -20.29
N ASN A 425 21.30 -13.76 -21.49
CA ASN A 425 20.73 -12.68 -22.27
C ASN A 425 19.23 -12.98 -22.48
N SER A 426 18.35 -12.13 -21.98
CA SER A 426 16.89 -12.17 -22.21
C SER A 426 16.41 -10.87 -22.82
N LYS A 427 15.48 -10.94 -23.77
CA LYS A 427 14.83 -9.77 -24.38
C LYS A 427 13.37 -10.06 -24.64
N VAL A 428 12.49 -9.49 -23.82
CA VAL A 428 11.04 -9.56 -23.97
C VAL A 428 10.53 -8.32 -24.69
N GLN A 429 9.84 -8.51 -25.81
CA GLN A 429 9.10 -7.46 -26.51
C GLN A 429 7.62 -7.79 -26.45
N ASN A 430 6.82 -6.85 -25.94
CA ASN A 430 5.40 -7.06 -25.72
C ASN A 430 4.61 -5.90 -26.35
N PHE A 431 3.73 -6.23 -27.28
CA PHE A 431 2.82 -5.28 -27.92
C PHE A 431 1.38 -5.66 -27.57
N SER A 432 0.60 -4.70 -27.11
CA SER A 432 -0.82 -4.93 -26.80
C SER A 432 -1.72 -3.81 -27.29
N ASN A 433 -2.93 -4.19 -27.70
CA ASN A 433 -4.04 -3.27 -27.90
C ASN A 433 -5.24 -3.74 -27.10
N ASP A 434 -5.82 -2.83 -26.33
CA ASP A 434 -7.04 -3.03 -25.57
C ASP A 434 -8.08 -2.02 -26.03
N PHE A 435 -9.17 -2.50 -26.62
CA PHE A 435 -10.28 -1.71 -27.08
C PHE A 435 -11.53 -2.07 -26.30
N ASN A 436 -12.20 -1.06 -25.75
CA ASN A 436 -13.49 -1.20 -25.12
C ASN A 436 -14.46 -0.11 -25.61
N TYR A 437 -15.61 -0.52 -26.12
CA TYR A 437 -16.75 0.34 -26.40
C TYR A 437 -17.94 -0.07 -25.53
N ILE A 438 -18.51 0.87 -24.78
CA ILE A 438 -19.72 0.65 -24.00
C ILE A 438 -20.78 1.65 -24.45
N GLY A 439 -21.89 1.14 -24.97
CA GLY A 439 -23.10 1.90 -25.22
C GLY A 439 -24.14 1.66 -24.12
N SER A 440 -24.92 2.68 -23.78
CA SER A 440 -26.01 2.52 -22.83
C SER A 440 -27.24 3.37 -23.20
N LYS A 441 -28.42 2.80 -23.03
CA LYS A 441 -29.70 3.48 -23.26
C LYS A 441 -30.71 3.04 -22.20
N LYS A 442 -31.11 3.97 -21.31
CA LYS A 442 -31.86 3.64 -20.08
C LYS A 442 -31.10 2.54 -19.30
N ASP A 443 -31.74 1.42 -19.01
CA ASP A 443 -31.15 0.29 -18.27
C ASP A 443 -30.44 -0.71 -19.19
N GLN A 444 -30.51 -0.54 -20.51
CA GLN A 444 -29.83 -1.43 -21.47
C GLN A 444 -28.37 -1.04 -21.60
N ILE A 445 -27.51 -2.06 -21.57
CA ILE A 445 -26.06 -1.94 -21.74
C ILE A 445 -25.64 -2.85 -22.89
N PHE A 446 -24.70 -2.35 -23.67
CA PHE A 446 -24.01 -3.09 -24.72
C PHE A 446 -22.52 -2.75 -24.66
N GLU A 447 -21.67 -3.75 -24.63
CA GLU A 447 -20.22 -3.62 -24.58
C GLU A 447 -19.59 -4.45 -25.69
N ILE A 448 -18.55 -3.92 -26.34
CA ILE A 448 -17.66 -4.64 -27.23
C ILE A 448 -16.27 -4.48 -26.65
N HIS A 449 -15.64 -5.60 -26.32
CA HIS A 449 -14.27 -5.64 -25.81
C HIS A 449 -13.40 -6.49 -26.74
N SER A 450 -12.24 -5.97 -27.11
CA SER A 450 -11.24 -6.65 -27.93
C SER A 450 -9.85 -6.41 -27.36
N TYR A 451 -9.17 -7.50 -27.02
CA TYR A 451 -7.79 -7.47 -26.56
C TYR A 451 -6.92 -8.28 -27.52
N LEU A 452 -5.79 -7.70 -27.90
CA LEU A 452 -4.76 -8.29 -28.75
C LEU A 452 -3.41 -8.15 -28.07
N ASN A 453 -2.62 -9.22 -28.08
CA ASN A 453 -1.30 -9.22 -27.47
C ASN A 453 -0.32 -10.10 -28.26
N TYR A 454 0.87 -9.57 -28.53
CA TYR A 454 1.97 -10.30 -29.16
C TYR A 454 3.23 -10.15 -28.31
N ILE A 455 3.85 -11.29 -27.99
CA ILE A 455 5.05 -11.37 -27.16
C ILE A 455 6.14 -12.10 -27.96
N TRP A 456 7.33 -11.53 -27.97
CA TRP A 456 8.54 -12.17 -28.50
C TRP A 456 9.64 -12.14 -27.43
N GLN A 457 10.13 -13.31 -27.03
CA GLN A 457 10.97 -13.47 -25.84
C GLN A 457 12.15 -14.45 -26.01
N PRO A 458 13.13 -14.14 -26.89
CA PRO A 458 14.36 -14.92 -26.98
C PRO A 458 15.21 -14.81 -25.71
N GLN A 459 15.73 -15.95 -25.28
CA GLN A 459 16.60 -16.13 -24.12
C GLN A 459 17.81 -17.01 -24.49
N THR A 460 18.97 -16.73 -23.92
CA THR A 460 20.16 -17.56 -24.07
C THR A 460 20.94 -17.59 -22.77
N LEU A 461 21.24 -18.79 -22.27
CA LEU A 461 22.12 -19.04 -21.12
C LEU A 461 23.37 -19.78 -21.61
N THR A 462 24.55 -19.27 -21.28
CA THR A 462 25.85 -19.89 -21.57
C THR A 462 26.60 -20.18 -20.27
N ILE A 463 27.21 -21.35 -20.15
CA ILE A 463 27.97 -21.79 -18.96
C ILE A 463 29.35 -22.31 -19.40
N THR A 464 30.41 -21.81 -18.76
CA THR A 464 31.81 -22.17 -19.09
C THR A 464 32.70 -22.27 -17.83
N PRO A 465 33.52 -23.33 -17.65
CA PRO A 465 33.56 -24.55 -18.45
C PRO A 465 32.25 -25.35 -18.34
N GLY A 466 32.10 -26.39 -19.16
CA GLY A 466 30.90 -27.23 -19.14
C GLY A 466 30.74 -27.98 -17.80
N PRO A 467 29.60 -27.84 -17.10
CA PRO A 467 29.34 -28.57 -15.86
C PRO A 467 29.12 -30.07 -16.13
N ASP A 468 29.43 -30.91 -15.14
CA ASP A 468 29.15 -32.36 -15.13
C ASP A 468 29.34 -33.08 -16.48
N SER A 469 30.60 -33.34 -16.82
CA SER A 469 30.96 -34.10 -18.01
C SER A 469 30.35 -35.50 -18.03
N GLY A 470 30.04 -36.09 -16.87
CA GLY A 470 29.41 -37.39 -16.75
C GLY A 470 28.03 -37.40 -17.41
N PHE A 471 27.20 -36.40 -17.07
CA PHE A 471 25.86 -36.26 -17.62
C PHE A 471 25.84 -35.77 -19.07
N PHE A 472 26.56 -34.68 -19.38
CA PHE A 472 26.44 -34.03 -20.70
C PHE A 472 27.42 -34.52 -21.76
N ASN A 473 28.48 -35.23 -21.38
CA ASN A 473 29.53 -35.61 -22.33
C ASN A 473 30.23 -36.92 -22.01
N THR A 474 29.51 -37.90 -21.48
CA THR A 474 29.99 -39.28 -21.23
C THR A 474 31.33 -39.36 -20.47
N GLY A 475 31.54 -38.40 -19.57
CA GLY A 475 32.76 -38.24 -18.75
C GLY A 475 33.87 -37.40 -19.40
N LEU A 476 33.79 -37.10 -20.69
CA LEU A 476 34.81 -36.31 -21.41
C LEU A 476 34.66 -34.80 -21.13
N PRO A 477 35.75 -34.08 -20.84
CA PRO A 477 35.70 -32.62 -20.68
C PRO A 477 35.20 -31.92 -21.95
N TYR A 478 34.52 -30.79 -21.77
CA TYR A 478 34.05 -29.94 -22.86
C TYR A 478 34.04 -28.46 -22.43
N THR A 479 34.04 -27.56 -23.41
CA THR A 479 34.31 -26.12 -23.22
C THR A 479 33.15 -25.38 -22.56
N GLY A 480 31.91 -25.76 -22.84
CA GLY A 480 30.74 -25.09 -22.26
C GLY A 480 29.40 -25.59 -22.79
N LEU A 481 28.33 -25.18 -22.12
CA LEU A 481 26.93 -25.36 -22.53
C LEU A 481 26.33 -24.05 -22.99
N ARG A 482 25.43 -24.12 -23.98
CA ARG A 482 24.59 -23.01 -24.42
C ARG A 482 23.15 -23.49 -24.57
N GLN A 483 22.27 -23.02 -23.69
CA GLN A 483 20.83 -23.17 -23.80
C GLN A 483 20.25 -21.96 -24.53
N SER A 484 19.48 -22.19 -25.59
CA SER A 484 18.65 -21.17 -26.24
C SER A 484 17.18 -21.52 -26.09
N VAL A 485 16.34 -20.52 -25.84
CA VAL A 485 14.87 -20.67 -25.73
C VAL A 485 14.22 -19.46 -26.38
N ASN A 486 13.12 -19.65 -27.10
CA ASN A 486 12.28 -18.57 -27.60
C ASN A 486 10.83 -19.05 -27.65
N THR A 487 9.92 -18.24 -27.10
CA THR A 487 8.48 -18.54 -27.05
C THR A 487 7.66 -17.38 -27.62
N PRO A 488 7.58 -17.19 -28.95
CA PRO A 488 6.66 -16.22 -29.52
C PRO A 488 5.22 -16.62 -29.17
N SER A 489 4.46 -15.69 -28.62
CA SER A 489 3.08 -15.93 -28.19
C SER A 489 2.14 -14.84 -28.73
N PHE A 490 0.99 -15.26 -29.24
CA PHE A 490 -0.10 -14.38 -29.63
C PHE A 490 -1.35 -14.74 -28.82
N PHE A 491 -1.91 -13.73 -28.16
CA PHE A 491 -3.15 -13.86 -27.39
C PHE A 491 -4.20 -12.91 -27.92
N THR A 492 -5.44 -13.38 -27.97
CA THR A 492 -6.60 -12.51 -28.17
C THR A 492 -7.78 -12.93 -27.32
N ASN A 493 -8.56 -11.96 -26.86
CA ASN A 493 -9.84 -12.18 -26.22
C ASN A 493 -10.83 -11.14 -26.74
N ASN A 494 -11.90 -11.61 -27.37
CA ASN A 494 -12.95 -10.77 -27.93
C ASN A 494 -14.28 -11.19 -27.36
N ASN A 495 -15.05 -10.22 -26.86
CA ASN A 495 -16.38 -10.49 -26.32
C ASN A 495 -17.33 -9.33 -26.54
N ILE A 496 -18.60 -9.69 -26.47
CA ILE A 496 -19.72 -8.78 -26.48
C ILE A 496 -20.49 -9.01 -25.19
N ILE A 497 -20.83 -7.94 -24.50
CA ILE A 497 -21.73 -7.99 -23.34
C ILE A 497 -23.01 -7.26 -23.73
N PHE A 498 -24.15 -7.84 -23.41
CA PHE A 498 -25.43 -7.16 -23.51
C PHE A 498 -26.31 -7.51 -22.32
N GLY A 499 -27.19 -6.60 -21.94
CA GLY A 499 -28.12 -6.91 -20.87
C GLY A 499 -28.78 -5.68 -20.28
N PHE A 500 -29.31 -5.88 -19.08
CA PHE A 500 -30.08 -4.90 -18.34
C PHE A 500 -29.47 -4.73 -16.97
N ALA A 501 -29.17 -3.49 -16.59
CA ALA A 501 -28.69 -3.18 -15.26
C ALA A 501 -29.37 -1.94 -14.72
N ASN A 502 -29.85 -2.06 -13.48
CA ASN A 502 -30.25 -0.95 -12.64
C ASN A 502 -29.67 -1.16 -11.23
N LEU A 503 -29.88 -0.19 -10.34
CA LEU A 503 -29.31 -0.21 -8.98
C LEU A 503 -29.71 -1.40 -8.10
N LYS A 504 -30.81 -2.10 -8.40
CA LYS A 504 -31.29 -3.25 -7.62
C LYS A 504 -30.96 -4.57 -8.29
N PHE A 505 -30.96 -4.59 -9.61
CA PHE A 505 -30.91 -5.82 -10.37
C PHE A 505 -30.11 -5.65 -11.65
N GLN A 506 -29.17 -6.55 -11.87
CA GLN A 506 -28.29 -6.61 -13.03
C GLN A 506 -28.34 -8.02 -13.62
N GLN A 507 -28.46 -8.06 -14.94
CA GLN A 507 -28.42 -9.25 -15.79
C GLN A 507 -27.57 -8.89 -17.00
N LEU A 508 -26.33 -9.35 -17.03
CA LEU A 508 -25.43 -9.17 -18.16
C LEU A 508 -25.08 -10.54 -18.74
N TYR A 509 -25.14 -10.63 -20.07
CA TYR A 509 -24.78 -11.81 -20.84
C TYR A 509 -23.54 -11.48 -21.65
N LYS A 510 -22.44 -12.15 -21.35
CA LYS A 510 -21.19 -12.04 -22.08
C LYS A 510 -21.01 -13.26 -22.96
N ILE A 511 -20.73 -13.02 -24.24
CA ILE A 511 -20.41 -14.06 -25.22
C ILE A 511 -19.09 -13.67 -25.85
N GLY A 512 -18.16 -14.60 -25.92
CA GLY A 512 -16.85 -14.31 -26.47
C GLY A 512 -16.05 -15.55 -26.85
N PHE A 513 -14.88 -15.27 -27.40
CA PHE A 513 -13.86 -16.26 -27.67
C PHE A 513 -12.48 -15.74 -27.27
N SER A 514 -11.59 -16.65 -26.92
CA SER A 514 -10.18 -16.36 -26.72
C SER A 514 -9.29 -17.35 -27.47
N THR A 515 -8.10 -16.91 -27.83
CA THR A 515 -7.08 -17.74 -28.47
C THR A 515 -5.72 -17.45 -27.86
N ALA A 516 -4.96 -18.51 -27.59
CA ALA A 516 -3.53 -18.46 -27.31
C ALA A 516 -2.83 -19.33 -28.35
N ASP A 517 -1.92 -18.73 -29.11
CA ASP A 517 -1.08 -19.41 -30.10
C ASP A 517 0.38 -19.16 -29.73
N GLU A 518 1.10 -20.23 -29.42
CA GLU A 518 2.44 -20.17 -28.82
C GLU A 518 3.35 -21.21 -29.48
N ASN A 519 4.60 -20.84 -29.76
CA ASN A 519 5.60 -21.77 -30.29
C ASN A 519 6.84 -21.74 -29.37
N LEU A 520 7.14 -22.84 -28.69
CA LEU A 520 8.35 -22.97 -27.88
C LEU A 520 9.43 -23.66 -28.71
N SER A 521 10.44 -22.88 -29.07
CA SER A 521 11.67 -23.38 -29.68
C SER A 521 12.79 -23.37 -28.63
N SER A 522 13.49 -24.49 -28.45
CA SER A 522 14.63 -24.57 -27.55
C SER A 522 15.70 -25.52 -28.04
N GLY A 523 16.94 -25.28 -27.62
CA GLY A 523 18.08 -26.14 -27.92
C GLY A 523 19.19 -26.03 -26.88
N LEU A 524 19.66 -27.17 -26.39
CA LEU A 524 20.84 -27.28 -25.53
C LEU A 524 22.04 -27.84 -26.31
N VAL A 525 23.08 -27.01 -26.46
CA VAL A 525 24.28 -27.34 -27.24
C VAL A 525 25.50 -27.40 -26.32
N LYS A 526 26.32 -28.43 -26.46
CA LYS A 526 27.66 -28.52 -25.87
C LYS A 526 28.72 -28.14 -26.90
N THR A 527 29.74 -27.43 -26.45
CA THR A 527 30.91 -27.11 -27.27
C THR A 527 32.09 -27.97 -26.81
N SER A 528 32.60 -28.85 -27.68
CA SER A 528 33.76 -29.69 -27.39
C SER A 528 35.05 -28.87 -27.27
N THR A 529 36.12 -29.48 -26.75
CA THR A 529 37.44 -28.83 -26.57
C THR A 529 38.09 -28.39 -27.88
N ASN A 530 37.70 -29.00 -29.01
CA ASN A 530 38.10 -28.61 -30.37
C ASN A 530 37.20 -27.53 -31.00
N GLY A 531 36.25 -26.96 -30.24
CA GLY A 531 35.35 -25.89 -30.70
C GLY A 531 34.14 -26.36 -31.49
N ILE A 532 33.93 -27.67 -31.66
CA ILE A 532 32.76 -28.21 -32.37
C ILE A 532 31.53 -28.14 -31.46
N ALA A 533 30.45 -27.53 -31.96
CA ALA A 533 29.16 -27.45 -31.30
C ALA A 533 28.26 -28.62 -31.72
N GLN A 534 27.67 -29.32 -30.76
CA GLN A 534 26.76 -30.45 -30.97
C GLN A 534 25.67 -30.47 -29.89
N PRO A 535 24.52 -31.14 -30.11
CA PRO A 535 23.51 -31.33 -29.06
C PRO A 535 24.15 -31.89 -27.78
N ALA A 536 23.79 -31.33 -26.62
CA ALA A 536 24.37 -31.77 -25.36
C ALA A 536 23.91 -33.19 -24.98
N ILE A 537 22.63 -33.46 -25.23
CA ILE A 537 21.95 -34.75 -25.07
C ILE A 537 20.96 -34.94 -26.22
N ASP A 538 20.51 -36.17 -26.46
CA ASP A 538 19.58 -36.46 -27.56
C ASP A 538 18.21 -35.79 -27.35
N SER A 539 17.80 -35.61 -26.09
CA SER A 539 16.56 -34.95 -25.68
C SER A 539 16.70 -33.43 -25.50
N ALA A 540 17.59 -32.74 -26.22
CA ALA A 540 17.94 -31.34 -25.96
C ALA A 540 17.14 -30.28 -26.75
N VAL A 541 16.23 -30.68 -27.64
CA VAL A 541 15.61 -29.77 -28.63
C VAL A 541 14.10 -29.87 -28.54
N ASN A 542 13.43 -28.72 -28.41
CA ASN A 542 11.97 -28.66 -28.50
C ASN A 542 11.56 -27.74 -29.67
N ASP A 543 10.52 -28.14 -30.39
CA ASP A 543 9.78 -27.31 -31.36
C ASP A 543 8.28 -27.56 -31.14
N LEU A 544 7.83 -27.08 -29.99
CA LEU A 544 6.49 -27.32 -29.47
C LEU A 544 5.55 -26.23 -29.95
N ASN A 545 4.57 -26.62 -30.76
CA ASN A 545 3.47 -25.77 -31.16
C ASN A 545 2.29 -25.99 -30.21
N TRP A 546 1.75 -24.92 -29.66
CA TRP A 546 0.63 -24.94 -28.73
C TRP A 546 -0.47 -23.98 -29.20
N ARG A 547 -1.70 -24.48 -29.24
CA ARG A 547 -2.88 -23.67 -29.53
C ARG A 547 -4.00 -23.99 -28.57
N ARG A 548 -4.48 -22.97 -27.86
CA ARG A 548 -5.70 -23.02 -27.05
C ARG A 548 -6.74 -22.10 -27.66
N TYR A 549 -7.93 -22.65 -27.90
CA TYR A 549 -9.11 -21.93 -28.36
C TYR A 549 -10.24 -22.15 -27.36
N THR A 550 -10.85 -21.06 -26.89
CA THR A 550 -11.93 -21.12 -25.91
C THR A 550 -13.11 -20.31 -26.41
N GLU A 551 -14.28 -20.94 -26.50
CA GLU A 551 -15.55 -20.25 -26.67
C GLU A 551 -16.27 -20.21 -25.34
N TYR A 552 -16.86 -19.08 -24.99
CA TYR A 552 -17.48 -18.94 -23.68
C TYR A 552 -18.74 -18.09 -23.69
N PHE A 553 -19.62 -18.45 -22.77
CA PHE A 553 -20.81 -17.73 -22.39
C PHE A 553 -20.77 -17.51 -20.88
N GLU A 554 -21.09 -16.31 -20.42
CA GLU A 554 -21.12 -15.97 -19.01
C GLU A 554 -22.39 -15.17 -18.71
N GLY A 555 -23.17 -15.65 -17.74
CA GLY A 555 -24.25 -14.89 -17.14
C GLY A 555 -23.78 -14.25 -15.83
N ASP A 556 -23.78 -12.92 -15.77
CA ASP A 556 -23.56 -12.13 -14.56
C ASP A 556 -24.92 -11.66 -14.02
N TYR A 557 -25.18 -12.02 -12.77
CA TYR A 557 -26.42 -11.68 -12.06
C TYR A 557 -26.07 -10.99 -10.76
N ASN A 558 -26.51 -9.74 -10.58
CA ASN A 558 -26.42 -9.05 -9.30
C ASN A 558 -27.80 -8.68 -8.79
N TRP A 559 -28.11 -9.09 -7.56
CA TRP A 559 -29.29 -8.68 -6.83
C TRP A 559 -28.88 -7.94 -5.57
N ILE A 560 -29.24 -6.66 -5.51
CA ILE A 560 -28.93 -5.74 -4.44
C ILE A 560 -30.23 -5.37 -3.72
N ALA A 561 -30.30 -5.69 -2.43
CA ALA A 561 -31.36 -5.31 -1.51
C ALA A 561 -30.75 -4.57 -0.29
N GLU A 562 -31.59 -4.00 0.57
CA GLU A 562 -31.11 -3.22 1.73
C GLU A 562 -30.27 -4.06 2.71
N LYS A 563 -30.63 -5.33 2.91
CA LYS A 563 -29.99 -6.23 3.88
C LYS A 563 -29.02 -7.23 3.27
N PHE A 564 -29.02 -7.40 1.95
CA PHE A 564 -28.12 -8.36 1.31
C PHE A 564 -27.80 -7.97 -0.13
N LYS A 565 -26.68 -8.52 -0.61
CA LYS A 565 -26.29 -8.50 -2.01
C LYS A 565 -25.89 -9.92 -2.42
N ILE A 566 -26.46 -10.41 -3.51
CA ILE A 566 -26.07 -11.66 -4.15
C ILE A 566 -25.45 -11.32 -5.50
N SER A 567 -24.28 -11.88 -5.79
CA SER A 567 -23.62 -11.80 -7.09
C SER A 567 -23.31 -13.22 -7.56
N MET A 568 -23.67 -13.54 -8.81
CA MET A 568 -23.41 -14.84 -9.43
C MET A 568 -22.80 -14.62 -10.81
N ASP A 569 -21.57 -15.06 -11.00
CA ASP A 569 -20.92 -15.14 -12.31
C ASP A 569 -20.92 -16.62 -12.71
N LEU A 570 -21.57 -16.94 -13.84
CA LEU A 570 -21.77 -18.31 -14.30
C LEU A 570 -21.09 -18.55 -15.65
N PRO A 571 -19.73 -18.54 -15.71
CA PRO A 571 -19.00 -18.78 -16.94
C PRO A 571 -19.04 -20.27 -17.31
N LEU A 572 -19.54 -20.53 -18.50
CA LEU A 572 -19.53 -21.80 -19.19
C LEU A 572 -18.66 -21.65 -20.43
N SER A 573 -17.65 -22.51 -20.57
CA SER A 573 -16.76 -22.46 -21.72
C SER A 573 -16.53 -23.84 -22.31
N PHE A 574 -16.35 -23.88 -23.62
CA PHE A 574 -15.84 -25.03 -24.33
C PHE A 574 -14.41 -24.71 -24.78
N GLN A 575 -13.46 -25.46 -24.27
CA GLN A 575 -12.05 -25.22 -24.50
C GLN A 575 -11.44 -26.37 -25.30
N GLN A 576 -10.67 -26.02 -26.33
CA GLN A 576 -9.88 -26.93 -27.14
C GLN A 576 -8.41 -26.56 -27.01
N ILE A 577 -7.58 -27.52 -26.63
CA ILE A 577 -6.13 -27.38 -26.53
C ILE A 577 -5.51 -28.40 -27.48
N LYS A 578 -4.66 -27.93 -28.39
CA LYS A 578 -3.89 -28.77 -29.30
C LYS A 578 -2.43 -28.44 -29.13
N TYR A 579 -1.58 -29.45 -28.99
CA TYR A 579 -0.15 -29.26 -28.98
C TYR A 579 0.57 -30.42 -29.65
N SER A 580 1.72 -30.13 -30.22
CA SER A 580 2.57 -31.08 -30.92
C SER A 580 4.01 -30.63 -30.88
N ASP A 581 4.93 -31.56 -30.64
CA ASP A 581 6.37 -31.32 -30.75
C ASP A 581 6.95 -32.20 -31.87
N SER A 582 7.56 -31.56 -32.87
CA SER A 582 8.15 -32.25 -34.02
C SER A 582 9.39 -33.07 -33.65
N GLY A 583 10.06 -32.74 -32.54
CA GLY A 583 11.27 -33.42 -32.05
C GLY A 583 11.00 -34.73 -31.31
N TYR A 584 9.78 -34.96 -30.84
CA TYR A 584 9.43 -36.12 -29.99
C TYR A 584 8.22 -36.93 -30.47
N ASP A 585 7.72 -36.64 -31.66
CA ASP A 585 6.62 -37.36 -32.34
C ASP A 585 5.39 -37.60 -31.44
N TYR A 586 5.05 -36.61 -30.61
CA TYR A 586 3.81 -36.63 -29.83
C TYR A 586 2.90 -35.46 -30.20
N GLN A 587 1.64 -35.79 -30.41
CA GLN A 587 0.56 -34.86 -30.71
C GLN A 587 -0.59 -35.15 -29.75
N SER A 588 -1.16 -34.11 -29.18
CA SER A 588 -2.30 -34.21 -28.27
C SER A 588 -3.35 -33.17 -28.60
N ALA A 589 -4.61 -33.59 -28.48
CA ALA A 589 -5.77 -32.72 -28.62
C ALA A 589 -6.73 -33.03 -27.47
N ILE A 590 -7.00 -32.04 -26.64
CA ILE A 590 -7.88 -32.15 -25.49
C ILE A 590 -8.99 -31.13 -25.67
N SER A 591 -10.23 -31.58 -25.56
CA SER A 591 -11.39 -30.70 -25.53
C SER A 591 -12.24 -30.99 -24.31
N GLY A 592 -12.79 -29.96 -23.69
CA GLY A 592 -13.64 -30.12 -22.53
C GLY A 592 -14.55 -28.93 -22.31
N LEU A 593 -15.71 -29.23 -21.73
CA LEU A 593 -16.60 -28.22 -21.18
C LEU A 593 -16.16 -27.88 -19.76
N ILE A 594 -16.07 -26.60 -19.47
CA ILE A 594 -15.57 -26.05 -18.20
C ILE A 594 -16.64 -25.12 -17.66
N PHE A 595 -17.00 -25.32 -16.40
CA PHE A 595 -17.94 -24.48 -15.68
C PHE A 595 -17.28 -24.01 -14.38
N ASN A 596 -17.00 -22.71 -14.29
CA ASN A 596 -16.23 -22.10 -13.19
C ASN A 596 -17.08 -21.08 -12.42
N PRO A 597 -18.19 -21.49 -11.75
CA PRO A 597 -19.10 -20.57 -11.09
C PRO A 597 -18.42 -19.79 -9.96
N ILE A 598 -18.79 -18.52 -9.85
CA ILE A 598 -18.46 -17.64 -8.73
C ILE A 598 -19.77 -17.16 -8.11
N ILE A 599 -19.95 -17.41 -6.82
CA ILE A 599 -21.14 -17.00 -6.07
C ILE A 599 -20.68 -16.21 -4.86
N ASN A 600 -21.18 -14.99 -4.71
CA ASN A 600 -20.90 -14.13 -3.56
C ASN A 600 -22.22 -13.72 -2.90
N LEU A 601 -22.28 -13.82 -1.58
CA LEU A 601 -23.35 -13.32 -0.74
C LEU A 601 -22.77 -12.35 0.28
N LYS A 602 -23.26 -11.12 0.31
CA LYS A 602 -23.02 -10.16 1.39
C LYS A 602 -24.32 -9.95 2.15
N VAL A 603 -24.28 -10.03 3.47
CA VAL A 603 -25.39 -9.74 4.38
C VAL A 603 -24.98 -8.54 5.23
N PHE A 604 -25.71 -7.44 5.10
CA PHE A 604 -25.42 -6.19 5.76
C PHE A 604 -26.08 -6.14 7.15
N ASN A 605 -25.34 -5.62 8.13
CA ASN A 605 -25.85 -5.28 9.45
C ASN A 605 -25.74 -3.77 9.66
N GLY A 606 -26.68 -3.02 9.09
CA GLY A 606 -26.58 -1.57 8.97
C GLY A 606 -25.77 -1.15 7.74
N ALA A 607 -25.39 0.13 7.68
CA ALA A 607 -24.75 0.70 6.50
C ALA A 607 -23.23 0.42 6.38
N GLU A 608 -22.58 0.09 7.50
CA GLU A 608 -21.10 0.01 7.57
C GLU A 608 -20.57 -1.41 7.82
N ASP A 609 -21.41 -2.37 8.24
CA ASP A 609 -20.96 -3.74 8.58
C ASP A 609 -21.56 -4.77 7.62
N PHE A 610 -20.79 -5.81 7.29
CA PHE A 610 -21.32 -6.95 6.56
C PHE A 610 -20.61 -8.27 6.89
N LEU A 611 -21.36 -9.35 6.73
CA LEU A 611 -20.87 -10.71 6.59
C LEU A 611 -20.84 -11.07 5.11
N GLY A 612 -19.78 -11.69 4.65
CA GLY A 612 -19.56 -12.10 3.27
C GLY A 612 -19.25 -13.57 3.20
N PHE A 613 -19.89 -14.26 2.26
CA PHE A 613 -19.65 -15.65 1.91
C PHE A 613 -19.37 -15.72 0.42
N SER A 614 -18.35 -16.47 0.03
CA SER A 614 -18.03 -16.68 -1.38
C SER A 614 -17.72 -18.13 -1.67
N TYR A 615 -18.20 -18.62 -2.80
CA TYR A 615 -17.82 -19.90 -3.37
C TYR A 615 -17.29 -19.66 -4.78
N ARG A 616 -16.16 -20.30 -5.10
CA ARG A 616 -15.59 -20.28 -6.44
C ARG A 616 -15.08 -21.67 -6.80
N ASN A 617 -15.47 -22.16 -7.97
CA ASN A 617 -14.84 -23.31 -8.60
C ASN A 617 -13.91 -22.84 -9.72
N ILE A 618 -12.70 -23.42 -9.78
CA ILE A 618 -11.68 -23.06 -10.76
C ILE A 618 -11.09 -24.33 -11.34
N THR A 619 -11.38 -24.57 -12.62
CA THR A 619 -10.65 -25.53 -13.43
C THR A 619 -9.53 -24.81 -14.18
N GLU A 620 -8.29 -25.25 -13.97
CA GLU A 620 -7.09 -24.74 -14.64
C GLU A 620 -6.42 -25.88 -15.41
N PHE A 621 -5.97 -25.58 -16.62
CA PHE A 621 -5.10 -26.43 -17.43
C PHE A 621 -3.69 -25.86 -17.39
N GLY A 622 -2.68 -26.73 -17.55
CA GLY A 622 -1.31 -26.30 -17.74
C GLY A 622 -1.13 -25.49 -19.03
N ASN A 623 0.04 -24.89 -19.18
CA ASN A 623 0.43 -24.09 -20.33
C ASN A 623 1.55 -24.78 -21.12
N ILE A 624 2.11 -24.07 -22.11
CA ILE A 624 3.20 -24.59 -22.95
C ILE A 624 4.44 -25.05 -22.15
N ASN A 625 4.73 -24.41 -21.01
CA ASN A 625 5.86 -24.76 -20.15
C ASN A 625 5.63 -26.03 -19.32
N ASP A 626 4.41 -26.56 -19.28
CA ASP A 626 4.07 -27.77 -18.53
C ASP A 626 4.11 -29.05 -19.39
N VAL A 627 4.28 -28.93 -20.72
CA VAL A 627 4.11 -30.07 -21.65
C VAL A 627 5.30 -30.35 -22.57
N PHE A 628 6.36 -29.53 -22.59
CA PHE A 628 7.54 -29.81 -23.40
C PHE A 628 8.29 -31.06 -22.88
N ALA A 629 8.74 -31.94 -23.78
CA ALA A 629 9.38 -33.18 -23.41
C ALA A 629 10.91 -33.08 -23.29
N GLY A 630 11.53 -32.28 -24.15
CA GLY A 630 12.97 -32.10 -24.18
C GLY A 630 13.51 -31.34 -22.98
N ASP A 631 14.67 -31.75 -22.48
CA ASP A 631 15.28 -31.13 -21.33
C ASP A 631 15.72 -29.69 -21.66
N ILE A 632 15.24 -28.76 -20.85
CA ILE A 632 15.67 -27.36 -20.87
C ILE A 632 16.51 -27.12 -19.62
N LEU A 633 17.75 -26.66 -19.83
CA LEU A 633 18.64 -26.23 -18.76
C LEU A 633 18.25 -24.81 -18.31
N VAL A 634 17.41 -24.75 -17.28
CA VAL A 634 16.80 -23.52 -16.73
C VAL A 634 17.83 -22.67 -15.99
N ASN A 635 18.81 -23.29 -15.34
CA ASN A 635 19.96 -22.63 -14.70
C ASN A 635 21.17 -23.56 -14.69
N PHE A 636 22.25 -23.20 -13.99
CA PHE A 636 23.48 -24.00 -13.97
C PHE A 636 23.36 -25.46 -13.54
N ARG A 637 22.30 -25.82 -12.80
CA ARG A 637 22.09 -27.18 -12.27
C ARG A 637 20.67 -27.72 -12.40
N SER A 638 19.71 -26.92 -12.86
CA SER A 638 18.30 -27.33 -12.94
C SER A 638 17.91 -27.64 -14.37
N LEU A 639 17.51 -28.89 -14.61
CA LEU A 639 16.93 -29.37 -15.86
C LEU A 639 15.44 -29.58 -15.67
N TYR A 640 14.62 -28.99 -16.53
CA TYR A 640 13.19 -29.26 -16.57
C TYR A 640 12.90 -30.14 -17.78
N SER A 641 12.10 -31.18 -17.57
CA SER A 641 11.54 -32.03 -18.63
C SER A 641 10.17 -32.50 -18.17
N ASN A 642 9.17 -32.47 -19.05
CA ASN A 642 7.82 -32.91 -18.73
C ASN A 642 7.45 -34.18 -19.52
N SER A 643 6.42 -34.90 -19.09
CA SER A 643 6.01 -36.15 -19.73
C SER A 643 5.17 -35.97 -21.00
N GLY A 644 5.17 -34.77 -21.62
CA GLY A 644 4.25 -34.46 -22.72
C GLY A 644 2.77 -34.41 -22.32
N THR A 645 2.44 -34.55 -21.04
CA THR A 645 1.06 -34.68 -20.56
C THR A 645 0.56 -33.39 -19.94
N LEU A 646 -0.61 -32.94 -20.37
CA LEU A 646 -1.20 -31.71 -19.88
C LEU A 646 -1.70 -31.81 -18.41
N PRO A 647 -1.15 -30.99 -17.47
CA PRO A 647 -1.72 -30.86 -16.15
C PRO A 647 -3.14 -30.28 -16.19
N LYS A 648 -4.00 -30.80 -15.33
CA LYS A 648 -5.35 -30.30 -15.07
C LYS A 648 -5.56 -30.28 -13.57
N SER A 649 -6.09 -29.18 -13.06
CA SER A 649 -6.50 -29.08 -11.67
C SER A 649 -7.89 -28.47 -11.53
N ASN A 650 -8.60 -28.91 -10.49
CA ASN A 650 -9.89 -28.35 -10.10
C ASN A 650 -9.80 -27.91 -8.64
N SER A 651 -10.05 -26.63 -8.40
CA SER A 651 -9.96 -25.99 -7.10
C SER A 651 -11.33 -25.49 -6.64
N ASN A 652 -11.72 -25.86 -5.43
CA ASN A 652 -12.89 -25.31 -4.75
C ASN A 652 -12.42 -24.36 -3.66
N VAL A 653 -12.85 -23.11 -3.75
CA VAL A 653 -12.47 -22.04 -2.82
C VAL A 653 -13.72 -21.56 -2.09
N LEU A 654 -13.72 -21.74 -0.77
CA LEU A 654 -14.72 -21.19 0.14
C LEU A 654 -14.13 -20.00 0.88
N GLY A 655 -14.81 -18.87 0.84
CA GLY A 655 -14.41 -17.64 1.50
C GLY A 655 -15.45 -17.17 2.51
N PHE A 656 -14.96 -16.67 3.64
CA PHE A 656 -15.74 -15.97 4.65
C PHE A 656 -15.07 -14.63 4.93
N ASN A 657 -15.87 -13.58 5.03
CA ASN A 657 -15.40 -12.23 5.33
C ASN A 657 -16.35 -11.58 6.35
N TYR A 658 -15.83 -11.09 7.45
CA TYR A 658 -16.54 -10.18 8.32
C TYR A 658 -15.87 -8.81 8.27
N ASN A 659 -16.62 -7.80 7.83
CA ASN A 659 -16.18 -6.43 7.79
C ASN A 659 -17.00 -5.63 8.80
N PHE A 660 -16.30 -5.05 9.77
CA PHE A 660 -16.87 -4.16 10.76
C PHE A 660 -16.20 -2.80 10.62
N ARG A 661 -17.01 -1.76 10.47
CA ARG A 661 -16.54 -0.38 10.26
C ARG A 661 -17.39 0.58 11.07
N ARG A 662 -16.72 1.52 11.73
CA ARG A 662 -17.34 2.70 12.34
C ARG A 662 -16.58 3.92 11.85
N GLY A 663 -16.98 4.46 10.70
CA GLY A 663 -16.20 5.47 9.97
C GLY A 663 -15.89 6.72 10.81
N LEU A 664 -16.89 7.25 11.52
CA LEU A 664 -16.74 8.43 12.39
C LEU A 664 -15.83 8.19 13.60
N LYS A 665 -15.74 6.94 14.07
CA LYS A 665 -14.86 6.55 15.18
C LYS A 665 -13.49 6.06 14.68
N LEU A 666 -13.29 5.99 13.37
CA LEU A 666 -12.11 5.45 12.71
C LEU A 666 -11.69 4.10 13.29
N LEU A 667 -12.68 3.24 13.50
CA LEU A 667 -12.50 1.90 14.03
C LEU A 667 -12.89 0.90 12.95
N PHE A 668 -11.94 0.06 12.57
CA PHE A 668 -12.11 -0.94 11.51
C PHE A 668 -11.62 -2.29 12.01
N LEU A 669 -12.39 -3.33 11.76
CA LEU A 669 -12.04 -4.71 12.02
C LEU A 669 -12.43 -5.55 10.81
N ASN A 670 -11.52 -6.36 10.31
CA ASN A 670 -11.76 -7.22 9.16
C ASN A 670 -11.21 -8.62 9.41
N LEU A 671 -12.08 -9.63 9.33
CA LEU A 671 -11.71 -11.04 9.42
C LEU A 671 -11.96 -11.69 8.06
N VAL A 672 -10.93 -12.24 7.44
CA VAL A 672 -11.03 -12.98 6.17
C VAL A 672 -10.51 -14.39 6.38
N ALA A 673 -11.34 -15.38 6.10
CA ALA A 673 -10.96 -16.79 6.11
C ALA A 673 -11.20 -17.40 4.72
N THR A 674 -10.29 -18.27 4.29
CA THR A 674 -10.37 -18.95 3.00
C THR A 674 -9.94 -20.39 3.15
N TYR A 675 -10.74 -21.31 2.62
CA TYR A 675 -10.43 -22.73 2.56
C TYR A 675 -10.40 -23.17 1.09
N THR A 676 -9.29 -23.78 0.68
CA THR A 676 -9.06 -24.23 -0.68
C THR A 676 -8.80 -25.73 -0.70
N ILE A 677 -9.55 -26.44 -1.54
CA ILE A 677 -9.29 -27.84 -1.88
C ILE A 677 -8.93 -27.89 -3.36
N LYS A 678 -7.71 -28.32 -3.68
CA LYS A 678 -7.25 -28.47 -5.05
C LYS A 678 -6.96 -29.94 -5.34
N ASN A 679 -7.63 -30.48 -6.34
CA ASN A 679 -7.36 -31.80 -6.90
C ASN A 679 -6.67 -31.63 -8.25
N ALA A 680 -5.46 -32.16 -8.40
CA ALA A 680 -4.71 -32.18 -9.64
C ALA A 680 -4.57 -33.62 -10.16
N ASN A 681 -4.52 -33.79 -11.47
CA ASN A 681 -4.21 -35.08 -12.10
C ASN A 681 -2.69 -35.38 -12.13
N THR A 682 -1.87 -34.42 -11.71
CA THR A 682 -0.41 -34.48 -11.78
C THR A 682 0.25 -34.12 -10.44
N ILE A 683 1.48 -34.59 -10.27
CA ILE A 683 2.39 -34.24 -9.17
C ILE A 683 3.76 -33.88 -9.75
N SER A 684 4.43 -32.89 -9.16
CA SER A 684 5.83 -32.59 -9.51
C SER A 684 6.73 -33.56 -8.74
N THR A 685 7.63 -34.23 -9.46
CA THR A 685 8.73 -35.00 -8.89
C THR A 685 10.03 -34.24 -9.06
N THR A 686 10.90 -34.33 -8.07
CA THR A 686 12.26 -33.78 -8.12
C THR A 686 13.25 -34.94 -8.00
N ILE A 687 14.13 -35.07 -8.97
CA ILE A 687 15.26 -35.99 -8.96
C ILE A 687 16.50 -35.17 -8.61
N LEU A 688 17.12 -35.47 -7.49
CA LEU A 688 18.26 -34.76 -6.93
C LEU A 688 19.48 -35.69 -6.88
N ASN A 689 20.59 -35.20 -7.40
CA ASN A 689 21.92 -35.75 -7.16
C ASN A 689 22.87 -34.64 -6.65
N GLN A 690 24.16 -34.92 -6.50
CA GLN A 690 25.12 -33.96 -5.94
C GLN A 690 25.33 -32.71 -6.80
N ASN A 691 25.09 -32.79 -8.10
CA ASN A 691 25.40 -31.74 -9.07
C ASN A 691 24.17 -31.13 -9.75
N PHE A 692 23.09 -31.92 -9.92
CA PHE A 692 21.91 -31.57 -10.72
C PHE A 692 20.59 -31.85 -9.99
N GLU A 693 19.62 -30.98 -10.28
CA GLU A 693 18.21 -31.14 -9.97
C GLU A 693 17.43 -31.28 -11.29
N GLN A 694 16.72 -32.39 -11.45
CA GLN A 694 15.78 -32.56 -12.54
C GLN A 694 14.36 -32.52 -12.00
N ARG A 695 13.55 -31.58 -12.53
CA ARG A 695 12.12 -31.51 -12.22
C ARG A 695 11.34 -32.16 -13.34
N VAL A 696 10.45 -33.09 -12.97
CA VAL A 696 9.55 -33.77 -13.91
C VAL A 696 8.11 -33.69 -13.41
N ILE A 697 7.17 -33.49 -14.33
CA ILE A 697 5.74 -33.59 -14.02
C ILE A 697 5.26 -35.00 -14.35
N LEU A 698 4.64 -35.67 -13.38
CA LEU A 698 4.09 -37.02 -13.52
C LEU A 698 2.56 -37.00 -13.45
N LEU A 699 1.90 -37.88 -14.22
CA LEU A 699 0.46 -38.11 -14.17
C LEU A 699 0.08 -38.96 -12.95
N LEU A 700 0.19 -38.36 -11.76
CA LEU A 700 -0.27 -38.94 -10.50
C LEU A 700 -1.26 -37.99 -9.84
N ALA A 701 -2.46 -38.49 -9.53
CA ALA A 701 -3.48 -37.69 -8.87
C ALA A 701 -2.99 -37.21 -7.49
N ASN A 702 -3.11 -35.91 -7.24
CA ASN A 702 -2.68 -35.28 -6.01
C ASN A 702 -3.75 -34.34 -5.47
N ARG A 703 -3.92 -34.33 -4.15
CA ARG A 703 -4.85 -33.45 -3.46
C ARG A 703 -4.11 -32.60 -2.45
N THR A 704 -4.35 -31.29 -2.50
CA THR A 704 -3.82 -30.32 -1.54
C THR A 704 -4.98 -29.60 -0.86
N ASN A 705 -4.80 -29.33 0.43
CA ASN A 705 -5.77 -28.59 1.24
C ASN A 705 -5.04 -27.40 1.88
N SER A 706 -5.65 -26.23 1.84
CA SER A 706 -5.09 -24.99 2.41
C SER A 706 -6.18 -24.24 3.18
N PHE A 707 -5.91 -23.86 4.42
CA PHE A 707 -6.73 -22.92 5.20
C PHE A 707 -5.92 -21.67 5.52
N LYS A 708 -6.48 -20.49 5.27
CA LYS A 708 -5.85 -19.20 5.58
C LYS A 708 -6.86 -18.31 6.29
N SER A 709 -6.44 -17.66 7.37
CA SER A 709 -7.26 -16.70 8.12
C SER A 709 -6.43 -15.46 8.45
N ASN A 710 -7.02 -14.29 8.25
CA ASN A 710 -6.42 -13.00 8.56
C ASN A 710 -7.40 -12.14 9.35
N LEU A 711 -7.00 -11.71 10.54
CA LEU A 711 -7.70 -10.72 11.35
C LEU A 711 -6.92 -9.40 11.28
N SER A 712 -7.55 -8.33 10.83
CA SER A 712 -6.97 -6.99 10.74
C SER A 712 -7.79 -6.02 11.59
N PHE A 713 -7.11 -5.19 12.37
CA PHE A 713 -7.69 -4.17 13.24
C PHE A 713 -7.01 -2.82 12.98
N SER A 714 -7.78 -1.75 12.90
CA SER A 714 -7.28 -0.37 12.77
C SER A 714 -8.09 0.58 13.63
N LYS A 715 -7.42 1.46 14.39
CA LYS A 715 -8.07 2.50 15.19
C LYS A 715 -7.25 3.78 15.28
N LEU A 716 -7.87 4.94 15.06
CA LEU A 716 -7.29 6.23 15.46
C LEU A 716 -7.70 6.57 16.90
N LEU A 717 -6.73 6.68 17.79
CA LEU A 717 -6.89 7.13 19.17
C LEU A 717 -6.76 8.66 19.22
N PHE A 718 -7.88 9.38 19.08
CA PHE A 718 -7.91 10.85 18.97
C PHE A 718 -7.13 11.57 20.08
N GLY A 719 -7.35 11.18 21.34
CA GLY A 719 -6.67 11.82 22.49
C GLY A 719 -5.14 11.65 22.51
N LEU A 720 -4.62 10.63 21.81
CA LEU A 720 -3.18 10.38 21.66
C LEU A 720 -2.66 10.76 20.27
N GLN A 721 -3.54 11.21 19.36
CA GLN A 721 -3.26 11.37 17.93
C GLN A 721 -2.45 10.19 17.36
N THR A 722 -2.86 8.97 17.74
CA THR A 722 -2.11 7.74 17.47
C THR A 722 -2.97 6.76 16.68
N THR A 723 -2.50 6.36 15.50
CA THR A 723 -3.10 5.29 14.71
C THR A 723 -2.47 3.96 15.12
N LEU A 724 -3.32 3.00 15.49
CA LEU A 724 -2.93 1.64 15.84
C LEU A 724 -3.46 0.70 14.76
N ASN A 725 -2.58 -0.04 14.07
CA ASN A 725 -2.94 -1.10 13.14
C ASN A 725 -2.33 -2.43 13.62
N ALA A 726 -3.15 -3.46 13.75
CA ALA A 726 -2.72 -4.80 14.11
C ALA A 726 -3.25 -5.83 13.12
N LYS A 727 -2.44 -6.82 12.77
CA LYS A 727 -2.84 -7.94 11.91
C LYS A 727 -2.34 -9.26 12.50
N ILE A 728 -3.21 -10.26 12.53
CA ILE A 728 -2.87 -11.64 12.90
C ILE A 728 -3.24 -12.53 11.73
N GLY A 729 -2.29 -13.34 11.27
CA GLY A 729 -2.46 -14.31 10.19
C GLY A 729 -2.21 -15.72 10.68
N TRP A 730 -3.02 -16.66 10.23
CA TRP A 730 -2.81 -18.09 10.42
C TRP A 730 -3.03 -18.83 9.09
N GLN A 731 -2.09 -19.70 8.73
CA GLN A 731 -2.14 -20.51 7.53
C GLN A 731 -1.76 -21.95 7.85
N PHE A 732 -2.47 -22.89 7.24
CA PHE A 732 -2.22 -24.31 7.28
C PHE A 732 -2.27 -24.85 5.84
N ASP A 733 -1.22 -25.56 5.43
CA ASP A 733 -1.17 -26.24 4.13
C ASP A 733 -0.80 -27.71 4.28
N GLN A 734 -1.47 -28.56 3.51
CA GLN A 734 -1.15 -29.97 3.37
C GLN A 734 -0.71 -30.25 1.92
N THR A 735 0.50 -30.76 1.77
CA THR A 735 1.15 -30.96 0.46
C THR A 735 1.84 -32.33 0.37
N ASN A 736 1.85 -32.91 -0.82
CA ASN A 736 2.64 -34.10 -1.13
C ASN A 736 3.64 -33.77 -2.24
N ASN A 737 4.89 -34.23 -2.09
CA ASN A 737 5.95 -34.08 -3.07
C ASN A 737 6.62 -35.44 -3.31
N ILE A 738 7.14 -35.67 -4.51
CA ILE A 738 7.99 -36.83 -4.79
C ILE A 738 9.43 -36.36 -4.93
N VAL A 739 10.34 -36.95 -4.16
CA VAL A 739 11.77 -36.66 -4.22
C VAL A 739 12.52 -37.97 -4.36
N ASN A 740 13.34 -38.14 -5.39
CA ASN A 740 14.06 -39.39 -5.69
C ASN A 740 13.16 -40.64 -5.60
N ASN A 741 11.99 -40.58 -6.25
CA ASN A 741 10.96 -41.62 -6.27
C ASN A 741 10.30 -41.94 -4.91
N ALA A 742 10.57 -41.17 -3.86
CA ALA A 742 9.88 -41.29 -2.58
C ALA A 742 8.77 -40.25 -2.44
N LEU A 743 7.55 -40.71 -2.17
CA LEU A 743 6.40 -39.84 -1.87
C LEU A 743 6.47 -39.36 -0.41
N LEU A 744 6.59 -38.06 -0.21
CA LEU A 744 6.71 -37.41 1.09
C LEU A 744 5.54 -36.43 1.29
N GLY A 745 4.77 -36.63 2.35
CA GLY A 745 3.65 -35.76 2.73
C GLY A 745 4.02 -34.84 3.90
N TYR A 746 3.65 -33.57 3.80
CA TYR A 746 3.96 -32.54 4.79
C TYR A 746 2.74 -31.70 5.17
N ASN A 747 2.70 -31.29 6.43
CA ASN A 747 1.86 -30.23 6.94
C ASN A 747 2.74 -29.02 7.26
N SER A 748 2.35 -27.83 6.79
CA SER A 748 2.99 -26.57 7.20
C SER A 748 2.01 -25.68 7.94
N TYR A 749 2.51 -24.98 8.96
CA TYR A 749 1.77 -24.03 9.78
C TYR A 749 2.53 -22.71 9.78
N ILE A 750 1.83 -21.62 9.46
CA ILE A 750 2.39 -20.28 9.49
C ILE A 750 1.51 -19.42 10.39
N THR A 751 2.11 -18.86 11.44
CA THR A 751 1.48 -17.84 12.28
C THR A 751 2.25 -16.55 12.13
N SER A 752 1.55 -15.46 11.84
CA SER A 752 2.14 -14.14 11.71
C SER A 752 1.38 -13.12 12.56
N ALA A 753 2.12 -12.17 13.13
CA ALA A 753 1.56 -11.04 13.85
C ALA A 753 2.29 -9.76 13.43
N ASN A 754 1.54 -8.74 13.03
CA ASN A 754 2.07 -7.43 12.67
C ASN A 754 1.42 -6.35 13.54
N LEU A 755 2.23 -5.41 14.01
CA LEU A 755 1.81 -4.23 14.75
C LEU A 755 2.42 -3.00 14.08
N ASN A 756 1.61 -1.99 13.80
CA ASN A 756 2.05 -0.67 13.36
C ASN A 756 1.41 0.38 14.28
N ILE A 757 2.23 1.29 14.79
CA ILE A 757 1.81 2.41 15.62
C ILE A 757 2.39 3.67 14.98
N ASP A 758 1.53 4.62 14.63
CA ASP A 758 1.92 5.95 14.15
C ASP A 758 1.36 6.99 15.10
N SER A 759 2.24 7.70 15.82
CA SER A 759 1.86 8.63 16.88
C SER A 759 2.37 10.04 16.61
N LYS A 760 1.45 11.01 16.60
CA LYS A 760 1.78 12.42 16.68
C LYS A 760 1.77 12.85 18.14
N LEU A 761 2.89 12.67 18.84
CA LEU A 761 3.02 13.00 20.26
C LEU A 761 2.88 14.50 20.51
N THR A 762 3.46 15.32 19.64
CA THR A 762 3.28 16.78 19.60
C THR A 762 3.37 17.28 18.16
N ASP A 763 3.12 18.57 17.91
CA ASP A 763 3.36 19.18 16.58
C ASP A 763 4.82 19.11 16.11
N ARG A 764 5.77 18.74 16.99
CA ARG A 764 7.19 18.62 16.70
C ARG A 764 7.76 17.21 16.91
N ILE A 765 7.01 16.30 17.51
CA ILE A 765 7.52 14.95 17.84
C ILE A 765 6.56 13.93 17.26
N PHE A 766 7.06 13.14 16.32
CA PHE A 766 6.32 12.06 15.69
C PHE A 766 7.09 10.77 15.87
N PHE A 767 6.40 9.72 16.29
CA PHE A 767 6.98 8.41 16.56
C PHE A 767 6.24 7.36 15.75
N LYS A 768 6.99 6.48 15.11
CA LYS A 768 6.45 5.28 14.45
C LYS A 768 7.11 4.04 15.01
N TYR A 769 6.32 2.98 15.14
CA TYR A 769 6.79 1.67 15.54
C TYR A 769 6.12 0.60 14.69
N TYR A 770 6.94 -0.32 14.18
CA TYR A 770 6.55 -1.50 13.43
C TYR A 770 7.17 -2.72 14.09
N ALA A 771 6.37 -3.76 14.26
CA ALA A 771 6.85 -5.08 14.65
C ALA A 771 6.16 -6.14 13.80
N ALA A 772 6.92 -7.12 13.33
CA ALA A 772 6.45 -8.26 12.59
C ALA A 772 7.09 -9.53 13.12
N TYR A 773 6.25 -10.45 13.56
CA TYR A 773 6.65 -11.77 14.03
C TYR A 773 6.08 -12.83 13.08
N THR A 774 6.91 -13.79 12.69
CA THR A 774 6.52 -14.95 11.90
C THR A 774 7.06 -16.22 12.55
N TYR A 775 6.16 -17.18 12.77
CA TYR A 775 6.48 -18.54 13.18
C TYR A 775 6.08 -19.48 12.05
N PHE A 776 7.03 -20.23 11.52
CA PHE A 776 6.82 -21.27 10.53
C PHE A 776 7.19 -22.62 11.11
N GLU A 777 6.34 -23.61 10.90
CA GLU A 777 6.56 -24.99 11.33
C GLU A 777 6.18 -25.95 10.19
N LEU A 778 7.01 -26.95 9.97
CA LEU A 778 6.85 -27.96 8.94
C LEU A 778 7.02 -29.35 9.55
N ILE A 779 6.03 -30.22 9.33
CA ILE A 779 5.96 -31.54 9.92
C ILE A 779 5.67 -32.58 8.83
N GLN A 780 6.57 -33.54 8.66
CA GLN A 780 6.36 -34.71 7.80
C GLN A 780 5.26 -35.60 8.41
N LYS A 781 4.29 -36.00 7.59
CA LYS A 781 3.15 -36.85 7.99
C LYS A 781 3.18 -38.24 7.38
N SER A 782 3.80 -38.41 6.21
CA SER A 782 3.86 -39.69 5.50
C SER A 782 5.14 -39.83 4.68
N GLY A 783 5.46 -41.08 4.33
CA GLY A 783 6.71 -41.45 3.66
C GLY A 783 7.77 -41.95 4.62
N GLN A 784 8.94 -42.32 4.08
CA GLN A 784 10.08 -42.75 4.88
C GLN A 784 10.56 -41.58 5.76
N PRO A 785 10.83 -41.80 7.06
CA PRO A 785 11.35 -40.74 7.93
C PRO A 785 12.67 -40.21 7.37
N VAL A 786 12.76 -38.89 7.21
CA VAL A 786 13.97 -38.22 6.74
C VAL A 786 14.58 -37.41 7.87
N ALA A 787 15.90 -37.19 7.85
CA ALA A 787 16.65 -36.39 8.84
C ALA A 787 16.33 -34.88 8.75
N GLY A 788 15.08 -34.51 8.53
CA GLY A 788 14.55 -33.15 8.45
C GLY A 788 13.01 -33.15 8.54
N SER A 789 12.43 -34.22 9.09
CA SER A 789 10.98 -34.45 9.19
C SER A 789 10.24 -33.43 10.05
N TYR A 790 10.97 -32.66 10.87
CA TYR A 790 10.46 -31.55 11.65
C TYR A 790 11.39 -30.34 11.50
N GLN A 791 10.83 -29.20 11.12
CA GLN A 791 11.56 -27.93 11.00
C GLN A 791 10.71 -26.80 11.55
N HIS A 792 11.34 -25.83 12.21
CA HIS A 792 10.70 -24.58 12.56
C HIS A 792 11.63 -23.39 12.31
N LEU A 793 11.04 -22.23 12.08
CA LEU A 793 11.70 -20.96 11.82
C LEU A 793 10.96 -19.84 12.56
N ASN A 794 11.71 -19.06 13.35
CA ASN A 794 11.20 -17.95 14.13
C ASN A 794 11.84 -16.65 13.62
N GLN A 795 11.03 -15.69 13.21
CA GLN A 795 11.50 -14.40 12.69
C GLN A 795 10.81 -13.25 13.42
N LEU A 796 11.59 -12.27 13.87
CA LEU A 796 11.10 -11.02 14.46
C LEU A 796 11.82 -9.85 13.79
N ASN A 797 11.05 -8.96 13.18
CA ASN A 797 11.52 -7.73 12.58
C ASN A 797 10.86 -6.55 13.30
N GLU A 798 11.66 -5.66 13.88
CA GLU A 798 11.19 -4.45 14.53
C GLU A 798 11.80 -3.23 13.85
N LYS A 799 11.03 -2.15 13.74
CA LYS A 799 11.50 -0.87 13.21
C LYS A 799 10.84 0.26 13.97
N TRP A 800 11.63 1.22 14.44
CA TRP A 800 11.12 2.46 15.01
C TRP A 800 11.68 3.65 14.27
N GLU A 801 10.88 4.71 14.18
CA GLU A 801 11.25 5.96 13.53
C GLU A 801 10.82 7.13 14.44
N LEU A 802 11.77 7.97 14.81
CA LEU A 802 11.54 9.18 15.61
C LEU A 802 11.85 10.41 14.76
N ASN A 803 10.84 11.26 14.53
CA ASN A 803 10.97 12.53 13.82
C ASN A 803 10.81 13.69 14.81
N LEU A 804 11.83 14.52 14.93
CA LEU A 804 11.91 15.65 15.86
C LEU A 804 12.08 16.97 15.09
N GLY A 805 11.16 17.91 15.27
CA GLY A 805 11.35 19.32 14.90
C GLY A 805 12.21 20.01 15.95
N ALA A 806 13.51 19.73 15.94
CA ALA A 806 14.48 20.16 16.95
C ALA A 806 14.52 21.70 17.12
N ALA A 807 14.41 22.44 16.02
CA ALA A 807 14.26 23.90 16.05
C ALA A 807 13.40 24.38 14.87
N LYS A 808 13.16 25.69 14.80
CA LYS A 808 12.47 26.27 13.63
C LYS A 808 13.28 25.94 12.37
N ASN A 809 12.64 25.25 11.43
CA ASN A 809 13.22 24.77 10.17
C ASN A 809 14.30 23.69 10.29
N LEU A 810 14.62 23.20 11.49
CA LEU A 810 15.58 22.11 11.71
C LEU A 810 14.84 20.86 12.17
N ASN A 811 14.93 19.81 11.37
CA ASN A 811 14.34 18.52 11.70
C ASN A 811 15.43 17.45 11.82
N LEU A 812 15.20 16.50 12.72
CA LEU A 812 16.01 15.30 12.93
C LEU A 812 15.10 14.09 12.75
N LYS A 813 15.58 13.07 12.05
CA LYS A 813 14.94 11.76 11.90
C LYS A 813 15.94 10.69 12.34
N LEU A 814 15.51 9.84 13.26
CA LEU A 814 16.27 8.68 13.75
C LEU A 814 15.49 7.42 13.43
N ILE A 815 16.17 6.40 12.93
CA ILE A 815 15.58 5.11 12.59
C ILE A 815 16.40 4.02 13.27
N GLY A 816 15.74 3.06 13.92
CA GLY A 816 16.35 1.84 14.38
C GLY A 816 15.59 0.63 13.84
N GLU A 817 16.31 -0.38 13.35
CA GLU A 817 15.74 -1.62 12.83
C GLU A 817 16.43 -2.80 13.50
N PHE A 818 15.66 -3.73 14.04
CA PHE A 818 16.15 -4.94 14.69
C PHE A 818 15.61 -6.16 13.98
N TYR A 819 16.49 -7.08 13.62
CA TYR A 819 16.15 -8.34 12.95
C TYR A 819 16.67 -9.50 13.79
N TYR A 820 15.78 -10.45 14.05
CA TYR A 820 16.08 -11.69 14.73
C TYR A 820 15.57 -12.87 13.90
N ASN A 821 16.43 -13.85 13.67
CA ASN A 821 16.06 -15.09 13.01
C ASN A 821 16.65 -16.28 13.77
N GLN A 822 15.86 -17.33 13.96
CA GLN A 822 16.26 -18.56 14.63
C GLN A 822 15.66 -19.78 13.93
N GLN A 823 16.52 -20.77 13.67
CA GLN A 823 16.15 -22.07 13.12
C GLN A 823 16.57 -23.20 14.08
N VAL A 824 15.98 -24.39 13.92
CA VAL A 824 16.29 -25.62 14.69
C VAL A 824 17.79 -25.97 14.72
N THR A 825 18.46 -25.92 13.56
CA THR A 825 19.82 -26.47 13.38
C THR A 825 20.92 -25.42 13.26
N SER A 826 20.57 -24.13 13.24
CA SER A 826 21.50 -23.01 13.07
C SER A 826 21.51 -22.11 14.31
N ASN A 827 22.61 -21.37 14.50
CA ASN A 827 22.67 -20.33 15.51
C ASN A 827 21.65 -19.23 15.17
N TYR A 828 21.09 -18.59 16.20
CA TYR A 828 20.25 -17.42 15.98
C TYR A 828 21.09 -16.26 15.41
N THR A 829 20.54 -15.51 14.48
CA THR A 829 21.16 -14.30 13.93
C THR A 829 20.44 -13.06 14.45
N LYS A 830 21.22 -12.01 14.75
CA LYS A 830 20.74 -10.73 15.28
C LYS A 830 21.42 -9.60 14.52
N TYR A 831 20.63 -8.70 13.96
CA TYR A 831 21.11 -7.51 13.29
C TYR A 831 20.42 -6.27 13.84
N PHE A 832 21.19 -5.20 14.05
CA PHE A 832 20.67 -3.90 14.41
C PHE A 832 21.20 -2.86 13.43
N PHE A 833 20.30 -2.17 12.74
CA PHE A 833 20.62 -1.04 11.88
C PHE A 833 20.16 0.24 12.55
N ALA A 834 20.97 1.28 12.42
CA ALA A 834 20.62 2.62 12.86
C ALA A 834 20.91 3.61 11.74
N ASP A 835 19.97 4.51 11.50
CA ASP A 835 20.11 5.62 10.55
C ASP A 835 19.79 6.94 11.22
N ALA A 836 20.44 8.02 10.77
CA ALA A 836 20.14 9.37 11.20
C ALA A 836 20.09 10.31 9.99
N VAL A 837 19.10 11.20 9.97
CA VAL A 837 18.93 12.22 8.93
C VAL A 837 18.65 13.57 9.59
N VAL A 838 19.41 14.59 9.22
CA VAL A 838 19.24 15.98 9.65
C VAL A 838 18.82 16.79 8.44
N GLN A 839 17.74 17.57 8.57
CA GLN A 839 17.22 18.41 7.50
C GLN A 839 17.08 19.85 7.97
N TYR A 840 17.54 20.81 7.17
CA TYR A 840 17.41 22.24 7.42
C TYR A 840 16.72 22.95 6.25
N LYS A 841 15.60 23.62 6.52
CA LYS A 841 14.76 24.27 5.50
C LYS A 841 15.04 25.78 5.38
N LEU A 842 15.57 26.20 4.25
CA LEU A 842 15.76 27.61 3.87
C LEU A 842 14.49 28.11 3.14
N VAL A 843 13.46 28.42 3.92
CA VAL A 843 12.10 28.72 3.41
C VAL A 843 12.06 29.86 2.39
N ARG A 844 12.85 30.94 2.58
CA ARG A 844 12.86 32.09 1.65
C ARG A 844 13.46 31.73 0.29
N GLN A 845 14.47 30.87 0.28
CA GLN A 845 15.17 30.40 -0.91
C GLN A 845 14.52 29.18 -1.54
N LYS A 846 13.49 28.58 -0.90
CA LYS A 846 12.86 27.32 -1.28
C LYS A 846 13.85 26.14 -1.41
N ILE A 847 14.88 26.15 -0.56
CA ILE A 847 15.94 25.12 -0.53
C ILE A 847 15.80 24.30 0.75
N ASP A 848 15.94 22.98 0.64
CA ASP A 848 16.14 22.09 1.78
C ASP A 848 17.53 21.47 1.71
N LEU A 849 18.28 21.57 2.80
CA LEU A 849 19.56 20.92 2.99
C LEU A 849 19.34 19.65 3.82
N GLU A 850 19.90 18.53 3.40
CA GLU A 850 19.82 17.25 4.11
C GLU A 850 21.21 16.67 4.29
N ALA A 851 21.49 16.17 5.48
CA ALA A 851 22.65 15.34 5.79
C ALA A 851 22.14 14.03 6.38
N SER A 852 22.59 12.90 5.85
CA SER A 852 22.18 11.58 6.35
C SER A 852 23.36 10.65 6.53
N ILE A 853 23.23 9.76 7.50
CA ILE A 853 24.12 8.62 7.70
C ILE A 853 23.24 7.38 7.86
N LEU A 854 23.38 6.45 6.92
CA LEU A 854 22.66 5.18 6.89
C LEU A 854 23.60 4.07 7.33
N ASN A 855 23.05 3.06 8.01
CA ASN A 855 23.78 1.90 8.51
C ASN A 855 24.98 2.33 9.37
N ILE A 856 24.71 3.10 10.44
CA ILE A 856 25.74 3.61 11.37
C ILE A 856 26.59 2.47 11.93
N GLY A 857 26.01 1.28 12.16
CA GLY A 857 26.72 0.09 12.63
C GLY A 857 27.66 -0.55 11.60
N ASP A 858 27.63 -0.10 10.35
CA ASP A 858 28.44 -0.63 9.23
C ASP A 858 28.31 -2.14 9.01
N VAL A 859 27.09 -2.66 9.19
CA VAL A 859 26.78 -4.06 8.93
C VAL A 859 26.84 -4.31 7.42
N ASN A 860 27.71 -5.21 6.96
CA ASN A 860 27.99 -5.42 5.54
C ASN A 860 27.61 -6.81 5.02
N THR A 861 27.12 -7.69 5.91
CA THR A 861 26.58 -9.00 5.58
C THR A 861 25.24 -9.21 6.28
N PHE A 862 24.36 -9.99 5.64
CA PHE A 862 23.09 -10.39 6.23
C PHE A 862 22.80 -11.84 5.92
N ASP A 863 22.49 -12.62 6.95
CA ASP A 863 22.26 -14.06 6.84
C ASP A 863 20.77 -14.39 6.97
N ILE A 864 20.26 -15.22 6.06
CA ILE A 864 18.91 -15.77 6.11
C ILE A 864 18.97 -17.30 6.08
N SER A 865 17.92 -17.90 6.64
CA SER A 865 17.67 -19.33 6.55
C SER A 865 16.31 -19.54 5.91
N SER A 866 16.24 -20.41 4.90
CA SER A 866 14.99 -20.87 4.29
C SER A 866 14.85 -22.39 4.44
N VAL A 867 13.60 -22.84 4.54
CA VAL A 867 13.25 -24.24 4.78
C VAL A 867 12.22 -24.68 3.76
N SER A 868 12.49 -25.78 3.06
CA SER A 868 11.56 -26.46 2.17
C SER A 868 11.18 -27.84 2.74
N SER A 869 10.36 -28.60 2.00
CA SER A 869 9.97 -29.96 2.37
C SER A 869 11.16 -30.88 2.67
N TYR A 870 12.26 -30.72 1.94
CA TYR A 870 13.39 -31.64 1.98
C TYR A 870 14.75 -30.94 2.05
N ALA A 871 14.81 -29.61 2.05
CA ALA A 871 16.06 -28.86 2.08
C ALA A 871 16.05 -27.70 3.10
N ILE A 872 17.21 -27.43 3.66
CA ILE A 872 17.51 -26.23 4.44
C ILE A 872 18.59 -25.46 3.69
N THR A 873 18.36 -24.19 3.44
CA THR A 873 19.33 -23.30 2.79
C THR A 873 19.68 -22.15 3.72
N ASN A 874 20.96 -22.04 4.08
CA ASN A 874 21.49 -20.87 4.77
C ASN A 874 22.21 -20.00 3.74
N SER A 875 21.77 -18.76 3.58
CA SER A 875 22.35 -17.81 2.61
C SER A 875 22.85 -16.55 3.31
N SER A 876 24.05 -16.12 2.93
CA SER A 876 24.69 -14.89 3.38
C SER A 876 24.81 -13.92 2.21
N TYR A 877 24.27 -12.72 2.35
CA TYR A 877 24.28 -11.68 1.32
C TYR A 877 25.25 -10.59 1.72
N LYS A 878 26.03 -10.11 0.76
CA LYS A 878 26.69 -8.82 0.90
C LYS A 878 25.62 -7.72 0.83
N ILE A 879 25.61 -6.83 1.80
CA ILE A 879 24.69 -5.68 1.87
C ILE A 879 25.47 -4.37 1.88
N GLN A 880 24.80 -3.25 1.61
CA GLN A 880 25.44 -1.94 1.62
C GLN A 880 25.90 -1.59 3.04
N GLY A 881 27.18 -1.26 3.17
CA GLY A 881 27.76 -0.75 4.42
C GLY A 881 27.27 0.66 4.76
N ARG A 882 28.02 1.36 5.59
CA ARG A 882 27.71 2.74 6.00
C ARG A 882 27.74 3.68 4.81
N ILE A 883 26.71 4.52 4.69
CA ILE A 883 26.60 5.56 3.67
C ILE A 883 26.40 6.90 4.36
N ALA A 884 27.22 7.90 4.06
CA ALA A 884 27.01 9.27 4.51
C ALA A 884 26.70 10.16 3.29
N MET A 885 25.59 10.88 3.29
CA MET A 885 25.13 11.71 2.17
C MET A 885 24.90 13.15 2.61
N LEU A 886 25.18 14.07 1.68
CA LEU A 886 24.68 15.45 1.70
C LEU A 886 23.80 15.64 0.46
N LYS A 887 22.61 16.20 0.65
CA LYS A 887 21.64 16.44 -0.42
C LYS A 887 21.06 17.85 -0.33
N ILE A 888 20.92 18.50 -1.48
CA ILE A 888 20.27 19.80 -1.62
C ILE A 888 19.04 19.61 -2.51
N LEU A 889 17.87 20.00 -2.02
CA LEU A 889 16.61 19.98 -2.76
C LEU A 889 16.15 21.42 -3.02
N PHE A 890 15.93 21.75 -4.29
CA PHE A 890 15.38 23.00 -4.77
C PHE A 890 13.91 22.81 -5.15
N ASN A 891 13.05 23.72 -4.72
CA ASN A 891 11.65 23.75 -5.14
C ASN A 891 11.37 25.05 -5.90
N PHE A 892 10.85 24.97 -7.12
CA PHE A 892 10.58 26.13 -7.97
C PHE A 892 9.07 26.41 -8.07
#